data_AF-A0AAF0USR1-F1
#
_entry.id   AF-A0AAF0USR1-F1
#
_cell.length_a   1.000
_cell.length_b   1.000
_cell.length_c   1.000
_cell.angle_alpha   90.00
_cell.angle_beta   90.00
_cell.angle_gamma   90.00
#
_symmetry.space_group_name_H-M   'P 1'
#
loop_
_entity.id
_entity.type
_entity.pdbx_description
1 polymer ?
#
loop_
_entity_poly.entity_id
_entity_poly.type
_entity_poly.pdbx_seq_one_letter_code
_entity_poly.pdbx_strand_id
1 'polypeptide(L)'
;MIDKALFWNIRSVNTQNAFGRLVDLNRRNNYNFIALMEPFQAPREIHNFRVRLGFDNAFVNSSGKIWIFWRNEWEGVVVQDAIQQLTMKFFWGGRIFFITSIYARCDAMERLELWEELEEMDTAGSPWLVGEVRFTGSKYTWWNGRINDACIFERLDRVLVNKEFLDAIPQVEVQHLSRQGSPFLELHVKMKKVKKALVEWSKVEYGNIFVQIATLDDVLLVKEAQFELLPSLENRAELFKAEAELKKFLKLEEGFWRQKAGMKWIGEEAINVFQQQFMETNINQDYSMLDYIPLLISGEDNDAMIKLPDMEEVNMAVFQLNGNSAARPDGFSGLFFQERWDIVSQDVTNVVRAFFCGQTLPRYITHTNLVLLPKKDLGRSISENVLLAQEIIGDINKRNKHTNVVVKLDMTKAYDRVSWVFMTKVLRKFGFSEVIIDMIWRLFSNNWYSICINRQIHGLFQSTRGLKQGDPLSLTLFIIGAEVLSRALDALHYDSSYLGYGLPKWSPNINHLSYADDTILFCSGDKGSIIKMMMVLQRYEEVSGQLINMAKSYFYLHEKTPLIFFIRLRKLTGIRQGEFSMTYLGCPVFYGRKKSSYFEDLMRKVARRILSWQNKFLSFGGKFILINHVLQSIPIHLLAALTPPKSVIRKLHQLFAKLFWSATNAEKRKHWVAWEEMCYPVNEGGLGFRSLEVINRAMHAKLWWNFRTSVGSLWSVYIGNKYCKKRHPVLAVGTGASQAWRSMINGREEVEPYIWWQLKNGNSSFWFDNWTNFGALYYTEGELAVEEEREVNTFADTGSWRIDAIEGVVSVEMTYIILNSIPPPIGNEIDRAWWTGNKSGVFSSKSAYQIIRPRRNKIECSQFIWVTGLPFKIAFFLWRVLKGRVPTDDNLKRCRIPIVSKCYCYEEGCEETMNHLFLTAPVACKLWQHFVSSTGIKYAGNQLFPALNNVWKGVEGMKARHIIRSIPVIIIWELWIRRNQMKHVKQVSYYAVKDRCERMIHCLIKNHYPNWKDVPTRWLQSFDRIQQHKKQLFFKIVKWKLPGAGMLKCNTDGACRGNPGISSYAFCIRNDQGNLIYAEADTIGIATNLIAETTAIWKALQFILLSIWQSLVVESNSLTLIKILRGESKMPWEISGMVEFLRSHLQARNIQLIHTFREGNQLVDHLANEAFNHAVKVQYHNFNQFPSVARKILNMEKSQIPSLRISTKPIYTKEI
;
A
#
# COMPACT_ATOMS: atom_id res chain seq x y z
N MET A 1 -18.13 -41.92 23.63
CA MET A 1 -16.81 -41.29 23.83
C MET A 1 -15.76 -42.38 23.68
N ILE A 2 -14.62 -42.09 23.07
CA ILE A 2 -13.49 -43.03 22.98
C ILE A 2 -12.56 -42.67 24.14
N ASP A 3 -12.42 -43.56 25.11
CA ASP A 3 -11.48 -43.36 26.22
C ASP A 3 -10.05 -43.56 25.75
N LYS A 4 -9.12 -42.76 26.31
CA LYS A 4 -7.73 -42.73 25.84
C LYS A 4 -6.76 -42.82 27.01
N ALA A 5 -5.73 -43.64 26.83
CA ALA A 5 -4.60 -43.77 27.73
C ALA A 5 -3.30 -43.32 27.03
N LEU A 6 -2.40 -42.67 27.76
CA LEU A 6 -1.08 -42.27 27.27
C LEU A 6 0.02 -42.99 28.05
N PHE A 7 0.90 -43.68 27.33
CA PHE A 7 2.13 -44.25 27.88
C PHE A 7 3.32 -43.52 27.27
N TRP A 8 4.19 -42.97 28.11
CA TRP A 8 5.32 -42.19 27.62
C TRP A 8 6.57 -42.40 28.48
N ASN A 9 7.61 -43.00 27.87
CA ASN A 9 8.97 -42.85 28.40
C ASN A 9 9.45 -41.40 28.14
N ILE A 10 9.29 -40.54 29.16
CA ILE A 10 9.45 -39.09 29.04
C ILE A 10 10.91 -38.64 29.11
N ARG A 11 11.81 -39.47 29.65
CA ARG A 11 13.23 -39.17 29.84
C ARG A 11 13.46 -37.77 30.43
N SER A 12 12.86 -37.55 31.60
CA SER A 12 12.76 -36.31 32.37
C SER A 12 11.67 -35.34 31.93
N VAL A 13 10.81 -34.97 32.89
CA VAL A 13 9.76 -33.95 32.70
C VAL A 13 10.30 -32.55 32.41
N ASN A 14 11.56 -32.27 32.79
CA ASN A 14 12.18 -30.94 32.64
C ASN A 14 12.94 -30.75 31.32
N THR A 15 13.18 -31.81 30.55
CA THR A 15 13.96 -31.73 29.31
C THR A 15 13.10 -31.26 28.14
N GLN A 16 13.59 -30.32 27.31
CA GLN A 16 12.93 -29.88 26.06
C GLN A 16 11.45 -29.52 26.21
N ASN A 17 11.06 -28.88 27.32
CA ASN A 17 9.66 -28.56 27.64
C ASN A 17 8.72 -29.78 27.54
N ALA A 18 9.19 -30.97 27.91
CA ALA A 18 8.43 -32.22 27.83
C ALA A 18 7.13 -32.14 28.63
N PHE A 19 7.16 -31.57 29.84
CA PHE A 19 5.96 -31.38 30.63
C PHE A 19 4.95 -30.40 29.99
N GLY A 20 5.40 -29.30 29.39
CA GLY A 20 4.51 -28.39 28.65
C GLY A 20 3.82 -29.10 27.49
N ARG A 21 4.55 -29.95 26.75
CA ARG A 21 3.97 -30.80 25.70
C ARG A 21 2.98 -31.83 26.25
N LEU A 22 3.24 -32.40 27.41
CA LEU A 22 2.33 -33.32 28.09
C LEU A 22 1.01 -32.63 28.45
N VAL A 23 1.08 -31.40 28.99
CA VAL A 23 -0.10 -30.58 29.30
C VAL A 23 -0.91 -30.28 28.03
N ASP A 24 -0.25 -29.88 26.94
CA ASP A 24 -0.91 -29.62 25.65
C ASP A 24 -1.56 -30.88 25.07
N LEU A 25 -0.87 -32.02 25.12
CA LEU A 25 -1.39 -33.30 24.67
C LEU A 25 -2.62 -33.72 25.48
N ASN A 26 -2.58 -33.53 26.80
CA ASN A 26 -3.72 -33.83 27.66
C ASN A 26 -4.91 -32.90 27.39
N ARG A 27 -4.69 -31.59 27.19
CA ARG A 27 -5.75 -30.64 26.84
C ARG A 27 -6.42 -30.95 25.49
N ARG A 28 -5.64 -31.40 24.50
CA ARG A 28 -6.16 -31.72 23.16
C ARG A 28 -6.89 -33.06 23.09
N ASN A 29 -6.41 -34.07 23.83
CA ASN A 29 -6.89 -35.44 23.69
C ASN A 29 -7.77 -35.91 24.84
N ASN A 30 -7.76 -35.21 25.98
CA ASN A 30 -8.53 -35.52 27.17
C ASN A 30 -8.31 -36.96 27.66
N TYR A 31 -7.08 -37.31 28.04
CA TYR A 31 -6.73 -38.67 28.50
C TYR A 31 -7.36 -38.99 29.86
N ASN A 32 -7.84 -40.22 30.04
CA ASN A 32 -8.37 -40.74 31.30
C ASN A 32 -7.27 -41.38 32.16
N PHE A 33 -6.17 -41.82 31.53
CA PHE A 33 -5.02 -42.45 32.17
C PHE A 33 -3.70 -42.02 31.52
N ILE A 34 -2.68 -41.74 32.33
CA ILE A 34 -1.31 -41.42 31.87
C ILE A 34 -0.30 -42.19 32.71
N ALA A 35 0.58 -42.96 32.06
CA ALA A 35 1.76 -43.55 32.65
C ALA A 35 3.03 -42.90 32.07
N LEU A 36 3.88 -42.36 32.95
CA LEU A 36 5.18 -41.78 32.62
C LEU A 36 6.31 -42.65 33.15
N MET A 37 7.19 -43.07 32.25
CA MET A 37 8.40 -43.81 32.60
C MET A 37 9.62 -42.87 32.55
N GLU A 38 10.52 -43.00 33.53
CA GLU A 38 11.70 -42.14 33.72
C GLU A 38 11.40 -40.63 33.84
N PRO A 39 10.57 -40.20 34.82
CA PRO A 39 10.28 -38.78 35.03
C PRO A 39 11.47 -37.97 35.59
N PHE A 40 12.49 -38.62 36.15
CA PHE A 40 13.70 -38.01 36.75
C PHE A 40 13.41 -36.85 37.71
N GLN A 41 12.39 -37.00 38.56
CA GLN A 41 12.04 -36.06 39.63
C GLN A 41 11.79 -36.82 40.93
N ALA A 42 11.90 -36.13 42.06
CA ALA A 42 11.64 -36.74 43.36
C ALA A 42 10.15 -37.13 43.48
N PRO A 43 9.81 -38.33 44.01
CA PRO A 43 8.42 -38.78 44.16
C PRO A 43 7.49 -37.78 44.85
N ARG A 44 8.01 -36.99 45.80
CA ARG A 44 7.25 -35.92 46.50
C ARG A 44 6.65 -34.87 45.57
N GLU A 45 7.23 -34.66 44.39
CA GLU A 45 6.78 -33.64 43.44
C GLU A 45 5.56 -34.08 42.62
N ILE A 46 5.17 -35.37 42.66
CA ILE A 46 4.09 -35.89 41.81
C ILE A 46 2.78 -35.12 42.00
N HIS A 47 2.50 -34.65 43.22
CA HIS A 47 1.29 -33.88 43.51
C HIS A 47 1.22 -32.59 42.69
N ASN A 48 2.34 -31.87 42.54
CA ASN A 48 2.41 -30.65 41.73
C ASN A 48 2.11 -30.92 40.25
N PHE A 49 2.60 -32.05 39.73
CA PHE A 49 2.37 -32.45 38.35
C PHE A 49 0.93 -32.95 38.12
N ARG A 50 0.36 -33.69 39.07
CA ARG A 50 -1.06 -34.13 39.06
C ARG A 50 -2.01 -32.93 38.92
N VAL A 51 -1.83 -31.91 39.77
CA VAL A 51 -2.67 -30.69 39.77
C VAL A 51 -2.56 -29.95 38.44
N ARG A 52 -1.34 -29.81 37.90
CA ARG A 52 -1.10 -29.12 36.62
C ARG A 52 -1.62 -29.88 35.40
N LEU A 53 -1.69 -31.21 35.47
CA LEU A 53 -2.27 -32.03 34.42
C LEU A 53 -3.80 -32.13 34.54
N GLY A 54 -4.39 -31.86 35.71
CA GLY A 54 -5.83 -31.92 35.94
C GLY A 54 -6.36 -33.34 36.14
N PHE A 55 -5.60 -34.21 36.82
CA PHE A 55 -6.04 -35.57 37.17
C PHE A 55 -6.46 -35.66 38.64
N ASP A 56 -7.41 -36.56 38.92
CA ASP A 56 -7.93 -36.78 40.28
C ASP A 56 -6.91 -37.55 41.14
N ASN A 57 -6.31 -38.59 40.58
CA ASN A 57 -5.46 -39.53 41.31
C ASN A 57 -4.07 -39.64 40.69
N ALA A 58 -3.07 -39.99 41.52
CA ALA A 58 -1.70 -40.25 41.07
C ALA A 58 -0.98 -41.26 41.99
N PHE A 59 -0.07 -42.05 41.43
CA PHE A 59 0.74 -43.02 42.16
C PHE A 59 2.16 -43.11 41.58
N VAL A 60 3.14 -43.41 42.44
CA VAL A 60 4.56 -43.60 42.06
C VAL A 60 4.97 -45.00 42.48
N ASN A 61 5.57 -45.77 41.57
CA ASN A 61 6.07 -47.10 41.92
C ASN A 61 7.27 -47.03 42.89
N SER A 62 7.56 -48.13 43.56
CA SER A 62 8.65 -48.33 44.54
C SER A 62 10.02 -47.83 44.07
N SER A 63 10.34 -47.91 42.77
CA SER A 63 11.59 -47.40 42.20
C SER A 63 11.62 -45.88 41.93
N GLY A 64 10.47 -45.21 41.97
CA GLY A 64 10.32 -43.81 41.55
C GLY A 64 10.36 -43.58 40.04
N LYS A 65 10.53 -44.63 39.22
CA LYS A 65 10.70 -44.53 37.76
C LYS A 65 9.40 -44.60 36.97
N ILE A 66 8.30 -45.03 37.57
CA ILE A 66 6.99 -45.14 36.92
C ILE A 66 5.99 -44.28 37.70
N TRP A 67 5.46 -43.26 37.05
CA TRP A 67 4.40 -42.39 37.60
C TRP A 67 3.12 -42.61 36.83
N ILE A 68 2.02 -42.81 37.54
CA ILE A 68 0.70 -43.02 36.94
C ILE A 68 -0.27 -41.95 37.43
N PHE A 69 -1.13 -41.47 36.54
CA PHE A 69 -2.20 -40.51 36.79
C PHE A 69 -3.50 -41.03 36.17
N TRP A 70 -4.63 -40.94 36.89
CA TRP A 70 -5.93 -41.37 36.36
C TRP A 70 -7.08 -40.54 36.94
N ARG A 71 -8.18 -40.48 36.19
CA ARG A 71 -9.41 -39.78 36.57
C ARG A 71 -10.36 -40.72 37.31
N ASN A 72 -11.29 -40.16 38.09
CA ASN A 72 -12.30 -40.93 38.81
C ASN A 72 -13.25 -41.73 37.89
N GLU A 73 -13.30 -41.39 36.59
CA GLU A 73 -14.00 -42.18 35.57
C GLU A 73 -13.44 -43.62 35.45
N TRP A 74 -12.18 -43.83 35.84
CA TRP A 74 -11.54 -45.13 35.95
C TRP A 74 -11.25 -45.41 37.43
N GLU A 75 -12.10 -46.19 38.10
CA GLU A 75 -11.86 -46.58 39.50
C GLU A 75 -10.69 -47.56 39.57
N GLY A 76 -9.52 -47.04 39.95
CA GLY A 76 -8.24 -47.76 39.93
C GLY A 76 -7.71 -48.12 41.32
N VAL A 77 -7.28 -49.37 41.51
CA VAL A 77 -6.60 -49.85 42.72
C VAL A 77 -5.26 -50.48 42.33
N VAL A 78 -4.20 -50.16 43.08
CA VAL A 78 -2.87 -50.78 42.89
C VAL A 78 -2.92 -52.23 43.38
N VAL A 79 -2.53 -53.17 42.52
CA VAL A 79 -2.51 -54.61 42.81
C VAL A 79 -1.09 -55.10 43.10
N GLN A 80 -0.12 -54.60 42.35
CA GLN A 80 1.29 -54.95 42.50
C GLN A 80 2.16 -53.72 42.24
N ASP A 81 3.13 -53.49 43.11
CA ASP A 81 4.16 -52.45 42.98
C ASP A 81 5.53 -53.09 43.15
N ALA A 82 6.33 -53.05 42.09
CA ALA A 82 7.68 -53.59 42.06
C ALA A 82 8.65 -52.63 41.37
N ILE A 83 9.94 -52.96 41.38
CA ILE A 83 11.00 -52.06 40.89
C ILE A 83 10.83 -51.78 39.39
N GLN A 84 10.46 -52.79 38.59
CA GLN A 84 10.38 -52.71 37.13
C GLN A 84 8.94 -52.63 36.58
N GLN A 85 7.92 -52.72 37.45
CA GLN A 85 6.52 -52.70 37.04
C GLN A 85 5.58 -52.07 38.08
N LEU A 86 4.41 -51.65 37.62
CA LEU A 86 3.30 -51.20 38.46
C LEU A 86 1.99 -51.66 37.82
N THR A 87 1.27 -52.54 38.50
CA THR A 87 0.01 -53.12 38.04
C THR A 87 -1.18 -52.51 38.77
N MET A 88 -2.14 -51.99 38.00
CA MET A 88 -3.38 -51.41 38.49
C MET A 88 -4.60 -52.16 37.94
N LYS A 89 -5.57 -52.41 38.81
CA LYS A 89 -6.90 -52.94 38.47
C LYS A 89 -7.87 -51.79 38.29
N PHE A 90 -8.58 -51.77 37.16
CA PHE A 90 -9.58 -50.77 36.83
C PHE A 90 -10.96 -51.39 36.61
N PHE A 91 -12.00 -50.67 37.01
CA PHE A 91 -13.39 -50.96 36.69
C PHE A 91 -13.88 -50.02 35.59
N TRP A 92 -14.37 -50.57 34.47
CA TRP A 92 -14.88 -49.80 33.33
C TRP A 92 -16.03 -50.52 32.64
N GLY A 93 -17.15 -49.83 32.44
CA GLY A 93 -18.31 -50.37 31.72
C GLY A 93 -18.89 -51.67 32.31
N GLY A 94 -18.79 -51.88 33.63
CA GLY A 94 -19.21 -53.11 34.31
C GLY A 94 -18.22 -54.28 34.19
N ARG A 95 -17.01 -54.04 33.66
CA ARG A 95 -15.94 -55.03 33.50
C ARG A 95 -14.69 -54.64 34.26
N ILE A 96 -13.87 -55.63 34.58
CA ILE A 96 -12.59 -55.46 35.26
C ILE A 96 -11.48 -55.69 34.23
N PHE A 97 -10.49 -54.81 34.21
CA PHE A 97 -9.26 -55.03 33.45
C PHE A 97 -8.04 -54.54 34.23
N PHE A 98 -6.86 -55.00 33.84
CA PHE A 98 -5.60 -54.66 34.49
C PHE A 98 -4.70 -53.91 33.52
N ILE A 99 -4.02 -52.87 34.00
CA ILE A 99 -2.95 -52.19 33.28
C ILE A 99 -1.67 -52.38 34.08
N THR A 100 -0.69 -53.03 33.44
CA THR A 100 0.67 -53.12 33.95
C THR A 100 1.57 -52.17 33.19
N SER A 101 2.08 -51.15 33.88
CA SER A 101 3.09 -50.24 33.34
C SER A 101 4.48 -50.79 33.63
N ILE A 102 5.27 -51.06 32.59
CA ILE A 102 6.58 -51.72 32.71
C ILE A 102 7.70 -50.75 32.31
N TYR A 103 8.74 -50.70 33.12
CA TYR A 103 10.02 -50.10 32.78
C TYR A 103 11.14 -51.12 33.09
N ALA A 104 11.38 -52.00 32.10
CA ALA A 104 12.28 -53.13 32.23
C ALA A 104 13.76 -52.71 32.16
N ARG A 105 14.63 -53.44 32.88
CA ARG A 105 16.08 -53.35 32.77
C ARG A 105 16.54 -53.78 31.37
N CYS A 106 17.66 -53.21 30.92
CA CYS A 106 18.23 -53.54 29.61
C CYS A 106 18.95 -54.90 29.60
N ASP A 107 19.30 -55.44 30.77
CA ASP A 107 19.93 -56.74 30.92
C ASP A 107 18.89 -57.88 30.93
N ALA A 108 19.24 -59.05 30.39
CA ALA A 108 18.31 -60.19 30.32
C ALA A 108 18.16 -60.92 31.66
N MET A 109 19.24 -61.02 32.46
CA MET A 109 19.21 -61.66 33.78
C MET A 109 18.47 -60.76 34.78
N GLU A 110 18.72 -59.45 34.76
CA GLU A 110 17.98 -58.51 35.62
C GLU A 110 16.49 -58.44 35.29
N ARG A 111 16.06 -58.89 34.10
CA ARG A 111 14.64 -59.00 33.74
C ARG A 111 13.98 -60.28 34.24
N LEU A 112 14.72 -61.28 34.72
CA LEU A 112 14.13 -62.52 35.23
C LEU A 112 13.17 -62.24 36.40
N GLU A 113 13.57 -61.39 37.34
CA GLU A 113 12.72 -60.95 38.47
C GLU A 113 11.39 -60.34 37.97
N LEU A 114 11.45 -59.47 36.96
CA LEU A 114 10.24 -58.91 36.34
C LEU A 114 9.35 -60.00 35.73
N TRP A 115 9.92 -61.01 35.08
CA TRP A 115 9.15 -62.09 34.47
C TRP A 115 8.56 -63.03 35.51
N GLU A 116 9.31 -63.39 36.55
CA GLU A 116 8.81 -64.20 37.68
C GLU A 116 7.64 -63.50 38.38
N GLU A 117 7.77 -62.21 38.70
CA GLU A 117 6.71 -61.42 39.32
C GLU A 117 5.44 -61.29 38.44
N LEU A 118 5.62 -61.28 37.12
CA LEU A 118 4.50 -61.24 36.18
C LEU A 118 3.85 -62.63 36.01
N GLU A 119 4.63 -63.70 36.06
CA GLU A 119 4.14 -65.09 36.05
C GLU A 119 3.38 -65.42 37.34
N GLU A 120 3.79 -64.92 38.51
CA GLU A 120 3.05 -65.08 39.76
C GLU A 120 1.65 -64.45 39.73
N MET A 121 1.42 -63.44 38.88
CA MET A 121 0.09 -62.86 38.66
C MET A 121 -0.81 -63.71 37.75
N ASP A 122 -0.25 -64.66 36.99
CA ASP A 122 -1.03 -65.54 36.13
C ASP A 122 -1.70 -66.65 36.93
N THR A 123 -3.03 -66.59 37.02
CA THR A 123 -3.84 -67.56 37.75
C THR A 123 -4.59 -68.52 36.83
N ALA A 124 -4.41 -68.44 35.51
CA ALA A 124 -5.34 -69.02 34.53
C ALA A 124 -4.80 -70.20 33.70
N GLY A 125 -3.52 -70.59 33.84
CA GLY A 125 -2.95 -71.77 33.16
C GLY A 125 -3.02 -71.74 31.62
N SER A 126 -3.33 -70.58 31.04
CA SER A 126 -3.38 -70.27 29.61
C SER A 126 -2.35 -69.17 29.34
N PRO A 127 -1.79 -69.04 28.13
CA PRO A 127 -0.79 -67.99 27.89
C PRO A 127 -1.38 -66.61 28.22
N TRP A 128 -0.85 -65.95 29.25
CA TRP A 128 -1.28 -64.64 29.76
C TRP A 128 -0.94 -63.47 28.82
N LEU A 129 -0.15 -63.70 27.77
CA LEU A 129 0.23 -62.75 26.73
C LEU A 129 0.08 -63.44 25.36
N VAL A 130 -0.96 -63.11 24.59
CA VAL A 130 -1.28 -63.85 23.35
C VAL A 130 -1.23 -62.99 22.08
N GLY A 131 -1.15 -61.65 22.17
CA GLY A 131 -1.07 -60.83 20.96
C GLY A 131 -0.64 -59.38 21.14
N GLU A 132 -0.03 -58.83 20.09
CA GLU A 132 0.27 -57.41 19.95
C GLU A 132 -0.97 -56.68 19.38
N VAL A 133 -1.34 -55.55 20.00
CA VAL A 133 -2.48 -54.74 19.56
C VAL A 133 -2.19 -54.09 18.19
N ARG A 134 -3.22 -53.94 17.35
CA ARG A 134 -3.10 -53.20 16.07
C ARG A 134 -2.62 -51.78 16.35
N PHE A 135 -1.68 -51.29 15.54
CA PHE A 135 -1.13 -49.94 15.72
C PHE A 135 -1.15 -49.13 14.43
N THR A 136 -1.22 -47.80 14.58
CA THR A 136 -1.01 -46.82 13.51
C THR A 136 0.10 -45.83 13.90
N GLY A 137 0.79 -45.28 12.90
CA GLY A 137 1.89 -44.33 13.09
C GLY A 137 3.26 -44.89 12.68
N SER A 138 4.33 -44.45 13.34
CA SER A 138 5.71 -44.77 12.95
C SER A 138 6.01 -46.26 13.13
N LYS A 139 6.59 -46.90 12.11
CA LYS A 139 6.96 -48.34 12.15
C LYS A 139 8.09 -48.65 13.15
N TYR A 140 8.93 -47.65 13.45
CA TYR A 140 10.04 -47.74 14.38
C TYR A 140 9.93 -46.63 15.41
N THR A 141 10.32 -46.92 16.65
CA THR A 141 10.18 -45.99 17.79
C THR A 141 11.52 -45.63 18.42
N TRP A 142 12.59 -46.29 17.97
CA TRP A 142 13.97 -45.97 18.31
C TRP A 142 14.89 -46.12 17.10
N TRP A 143 15.94 -45.29 17.06
CA TRP A 143 17.06 -45.46 16.13
C TRP A 143 18.38 -45.07 16.81
N ASN A 144 19.48 -45.68 16.37
CA ASN A 144 20.77 -45.55 17.04
C ASN A 144 21.57 -44.28 16.70
N GLY A 145 21.04 -43.38 15.86
CA GLY A 145 21.69 -42.11 15.53
C GLY A 145 22.78 -42.17 14.45
N ARG A 146 23.06 -43.35 13.88
CA ARG A 146 24.15 -43.56 12.90
C ARG A 146 23.64 -43.48 11.46
N ILE A 147 24.53 -43.16 10.51
CA ILE A 147 24.22 -42.99 9.09
C ILE A 147 24.74 -44.23 8.31
N ASN A 148 24.09 -44.58 7.19
CA ASN A 148 24.41 -45.73 6.31
C ASN A 148 24.14 -47.09 6.97
N ASP A 149 24.87 -48.14 6.58
CA ASP A 149 24.65 -49.54 6.98
C ASP A 149 24.80 -49.79 8.49
N ALA A 150 25.32 -48.81 9.23
CA ALA A 150 25.36 -48.81 10.70
C ALA A 150 24.07 -48.29 11.35
N CYS A 151 23.10 -47.83 10.57
CA CYS A 151 21.83 -47.30 11.05
C CYS A 151 20.90 -48.45 11.46
N ILE A 152 20.57 -48.52 12.74
CA ILE A 152 19.66 -49.51 13.30
C ILE A 152 18.37 -48.81 13.69
N PHE A 153 17.25 -49.30 13.17
CA PHE A 153 15.90 -48.90 13.57
C PHE A 153 15.23 -50.06 14.28
N GLU A 154 14.78 -49.84 15.51
CA GLU A 154 14.11 -50.86 16.30
C GLU A 154 12.78 -50.33 16.86
N ARG A 155 11.90 -51.28 17.18
CA ARG A 155 10.66 -51.02 17.86
C ARG A 155 10.78 -51.53 19.29
N LEU A 156 10.98 -50.61 20.22
CA LEU A 156 11.26 -50.91 21.63
C LEU A 156 10.01 -50.88 22.51
N ASP A 157 8.94 -50.25 22.04
CA ASP A 157 7.66 -50.15 22.74
C ASP A 157 6.65 -51.18 22.20
N ARG A 158 6.07 -51.95 23.11
CA ARG A 158 5.05 -52.96 22.81
C ARG A 158 3.91 -52.84 23.80
N VAL A 159 2.69 -53.03 23.29
CA VAL A 159 1.50 -53.19 24.11
C VAL A 159 1.02 -54.61 23.87
N LEU A 160 1.07 -55.41 24.93
CA LEU A 160 0.68 -56.82 24.90
C LEU A 160 -0.62 -56.96 25.67
N VAL A 161 -1.51 -57.80 25.14
CA VAL A 161 -2.81 -58.07 25.75
C VAL A 161 -3.08 -59.58 25.71
N ASN A 162 -3.84 -60.05 26.70
CA ASN A 162 -4.31 -61.44 26.71
C ASN A 162 -5.53 -61.59 25.78
N LYS A 163 -5.90 -62.84 25.49
CA LYS A 163 -7.00 -63.14 24.58
C LYS A 163 -8.35 -62.64 25.11
N GLU A 164 -8.60 -62.78 26.42
CA GLU A 164 -9.83 -62.34 27.07
C GLU A 164 -10.05 -60.82 26.94
N PHE A 165 -8.97 -60.03 27.01
CA PHE A 165 -9.03 -58.57 26.83
C PHE A 165 -9.37 -58.20 25.38
N LEU A 166 -8.80 -58.90 24.39
CA LEU A 166 -9.13 -58.67 22.97
C LEU A 166 -10.57 -59.08 22.65
N ASP A 167 -11.05 -60.18 23.23
CA ASP A 167 -12.44 -60.63 23.08
C ASP A 167 -13.42 -59.64 23.76
N ALA A 168 -13.02 -59.07 24.90
CA ALA A 168 -13.80 -58.06 25.61
C ALA A 168 -13.80 -56.69 24.91
N ILE A 169 -12.69 -56.26 24.31
CA ILE A 169 -12.49 -54.94 23.69
C ILE A 169 -11.87 -55.09 22.29
N PRO A 170 -12.66 -55.50 21.28
CA PRO A 170 -12.15 -55.83 19.94
C PRO A 170 -11.69 -54.62 19.12
N GLN A 171 -11.98 -53.38 19.57
CA GLN A 171 -11.63 -52.13 18.87
C GLN A 171 -10.42 -51.39 19.48
N VAL A 172 -9.59 -52.07 20.29
CA VAL A 172 -8.38 -51.45 20.85
C VAL A 172 -7.32 -51.20 19.77
N GLU A 173 -6.75 -49.98 19.74
CA GLU A 173 -5.73 -49.56 18.79
C GLU A 173 -4.63 -48.74 19.49
N VAL A 174 -3.37 -48.94 19.10
CA VAL A 174 -2.22 -48.17 19.59
C VAL A 174 -1.79 -47.13 18.55
N GLN A 175 -1.76 -45.84 18.93
CA GLN A 175 -1.27 -44.78 18.04
C GLN A 175 0.10 -44.26 18.48
N HIS A 176 1.12 -44.39 17.61
CA HIS A 176 2.46 -43.85 17.84
C HIS A 176 2.56 -42.37 17.46
N LEU A 177 2.74 -41.49 18.45
CA LEU A 177 2.84 -40.04 18.25
C LEU A 177 4.20 -39.64 17.63
N SER A 178 4.20 -38.95 16.48
CA SER A 178 5.43 -38.46 15.83
C SER A 178 6.06 -37.27 16.57
N ARG A 179 7.39 -37.15 16.55
CA ARG A 179 8.13 -35.99 17.08
C ARG A 179 7.96 -34.77 16.16
N GLN A 180 6.88 -34.01 16.32
CA GLN A 180 6.74 -32.70 15.66
C GLN A 180 7.54 -31.63 16.41
N GLY A 181 8.33 -30.83 15.67
CA GLY A 181 9.04 -29.69 16.23
C GLY A 181 8.07 -28.55 16.55
N SER A 182 8.51 -27.50 17.25
CA SER A 182 7.68 -26.28 17.30
C SER A 182 7.52 -25.70 15.88
N PRO A 183 6.37 -25.07 15.54
CA PRO A 183 6.19 -24.45 14.21
C PRO A 183 7.33 -23.49 13.83
N PHE A 184 7.89 -22.80 14.83
CA PHE A 184 9.06 -21.95 14.68
C PHE A 184 10.30 -22.70 14.19
N LEU A 185 10.57 -23.89 14.72
CA LEU A 185 11.72 -24.72 14.35
C LEU A 185 11.54 -25.29 12.94
N GLU A 186 10.33 -25.72 12.61
CA GLU A 186 9.99 -26.25 11.28
C GLU A 186 10.23 -25.21 10.18
N LEU A 187 9.70 -23.99 10.36
CA LEU A 187 9.93 -22.89 9.44
C LEU A 187 11.44 -22.56 9.35
N HIS A 188 12.14 -22.49 10.47
CA HIS A 188 13.57 -22.18 10.48
C HIS A 188 14.40 -23.19 9.68
N VAL A 189 14.16 -24.49 9.87
CA VAL A 189 14.87 -25.55 9.16
C VAL A 189 14.59 -25.49 7.66
N LYS A 190 13.33 -25.28 7.26
CA LYS A 190 12.95 -25.09 5.84
C LYS A 190 13.67 -23.90 5.23
N MET A 191 13.63 -22.74 5.90
CA MET A 191 14.28 -21.50 5.43
C MET A 191 15.80 -21.65 5.32
N LYS A 192 16.44 -22.35 6.27
CA LYS A 192 17.88 -22.65 6.23
C LYS A 192 18.25 -23.52 5.03
N LYS A 193 17.45 -24.53 4.70
CA LYS A 193 17.64 -25.37 3.51
C LYS A 193 17.51 -24.55 2.22
N VAL A 194 16.47 -23.71 2.12
CA VAL A 194 16.26 -22.82 0.97
C VAL A 194 17.43 -21.86 0.80
N LYS A 195 17.91 -21.23 1.88
CA LYS A 195 19.08 -20.34 1.84
C LYS A 195 20.31 -21.05 1.29
N LYS A 196 20.59 -22.28 1.74
CA LYS A 196 21.71 -23.08 1.23
C LYS A 196 21.58 -23.34 -0.28
N ALA A 197 20.40 -23.76 -0.73
CA ALA A 197 20.11 -23.99 -2.14
C ALA A 197 20.26 -22.73 -3.00
N LEU A 198 19.79 -21.57 -2.52
CA LEU A 198 19.93 -20.29 -3.22
C LEU A 198 21.40 -19.83 -3.32
N VAL A 199 22.19 -20.06 -2.27
CA VAL A 199 23.63 -19.76 -2.30
C VAL A 199 24.34 -20.63 -3.32
N GLU A 200 24.00 -21.90 -3.39
CA GLU A 200 24.55 -22.85 -4.37
C GLU A 200 24.13 -22.47 -5.80
N TRP A 201 22.84 -22.22 -6.02
CA TRP A 201 22.31 -21.73 -7.30
C TRP A 201 22.97 -20.42 -7.75
N SER A 202 23.13 -19.44 -6.85
CA SER A 202 23.78 -18.16 -7.17
C SER A 202 25.23 -18.34 -7.59
N LYS A 203 25.95 -19.32 -7.01
CA LYS A 203 27.32 -19.64 -7.41
C LYS A 203 27.37 -20.28 -8.79
N VAL A 204 26.41 -21.14 -9.11
CA VAL A 204 26.33 -21.83 -10.41
C VAL A 204 25.92 -20.87 -11.53
N GLU A 205 24.88 -20.06 -11.33
CA GLU A 205 24.32 -19.20 -12.40
C GLU A 205 25.13 -17.94 -12.68
N TYR A 206 25.56 -17.23 -11.63
CA TYR A 206 26.23 -15.93 -11.79
C TYR A 206 27.75 -16.03 -11.68
N GLY A 207 28.29 -17.19 -11.25
CA GLY A 207 29.72 -17.44 -11.15
C GLY A 207 30.43 -16.61 -10.06
N ASN A 208 31.74 -16.82 -9.94
CA ASN A 208 32.60 -16.03 -9.07
C ASN A 208 33.11 -14.80 -9.82
N ILE A 209 32.87 -13.60 -9.27
CA ILE A 209 33.28 -12.31 -9.86
C ILE A 209 34.79 -12.30 -10.19
N PHE A 210 35.63 -12.88 -9.33
CA PHE A 210 37.08 -12.93 -9.55
C PHE A 210 37.47 -13.84 -10.72
N VAL A 211 36.75 -14.96 -10.89
CA VAL A 211 36.96 -15.88 -12.02
C VAL A 211 36.49 -15.24 -13.33
N GLN A 212 35.38 -14.51 -13.31
CA GLN A 212 34.90 -13.79 -14.49
C GLN A 212 35.81 -12.63 -14.90
N ILE A 213 36.43 -11.93 -13.96
CA ILE A 213 37.43 -10.89 -14.27
C ILE A 213 38.63 -11.52 -14.97
N ALA A 214 39.20 -12.61 -14.42
CA ALA A 214 40.30 -13.31 -15.06
C ALA A 214 39.95 -13.82 -16.47
N THR A 215 38.76 -14.41 -16.62
CA THR A 215 38.30 -14.90 -17.94
C THR A 215 38.11 -13.75 -18.95
N LEU A 216 37.61 -12.59 -18.50
CA LEU A 216 37.40 -11.43 -19.36
C LEU A 216 38.71 -10.73 -19.73
N ASP A 217 39.72 -10.76 -18.87
CA ASP A 217 41.08 -10.32 -19.20
C ASP A 217 41.68 -11.17 -20.33
N ASP A 218 41.55 -12.50 -20.25
CA ASP A 218 42.01 -13.42 -21.32
C ASP A 218 41.28 -13.15 -22.65
N VAL A 219 39.96 -12.94 -22.59
CA VAL A 219 39.15 -12.60 -23.77
C VAL A 219 39.57 -11.25 -24.36
N LEU A 220 39.90 -10.26 -23.52
CA LEU A 220 40.34 -8.95 -23.98
C LEU A 220 41.66 -9.06 -24.75
N LEU A 221 42.63 -9.81 -24.22
CA LEU A 221 43.92 -10.10 -24.86
C LEU A 221 43.76 -10.71 -26.26
N VAL A 222 42.87 -11.71 -26.39
CA VAL A 222 42.57 -12.33 -27.69
C VAL A 222 41.95 -11.32 -28.67
N LYS A 223 41.07 -10.44 -28.18
CA LYS A 223 40.38 -9.44 -29.02
C LYS A 223 41.29 -8.28 -29.43
N GLU A 224 42.24 -7.90 -28.59
CA GLU A 224 43.31 -6.96 -28.92
C GLU A 224 44.18 -7.51 -30.06
N ALA A 225 44.68 -8.75 -29.92
CA ALA A 225 45.48 -9.41 -30.96
C ALA A 225 44.73 -9.55 -32.30
N GLN A 226 43.43 -9.88 -32.26
CA GLN A 226 42.58 -9.95 -33.46
C GLN A 226 42.39 -8.59 -34.14
N PHE A 227 42.31 -7.51 -33.36
CA PHE A 227 42.20 -6.15 -33.89
C PHE A 227 43.52 -5.66 -34.50
N GLU A 228 44.67 -6.01 -33.91
CA GLU A 228 45.99 -5.70 -34.46
C GLU A 228 46.24 -6.42 -35.79
N LEU A 229 45.85 -7.69 -35.89
CA LEU A 229 45.94 -8.48 -37.12
C LEU A 229 45.01 -7.95 -38.22
N LEU A 230 43.78 -7.53 -37.87
CA LEU A 230 42.80 -7.02 -38.83
C LEU A 230 42.01 -5.83 -38.24
N PRO A 231 42.43 -4.58 -38.53
CA PRO A 231 41.81 -3.36 -38.01
C PRO A 231 40.45 -3.03 -38.65
N SER A 232 39.47 -3.92 -38.51
CA SER A 232 38.11 -3.74 -39.03
C SER A 232 37.21 -3.02 -38.01
N LEU A 233 36.12 -2.42 -38.52
CA LEU A 233 35.09 -1.82 -37.66
C LEU A 233 34.41 -2.85 -36.74
N GLU A 234 34.36 -4.11 -37.17
CA GLU A 234 33.76 -5.23 -36.44
C GLU A 234 34.66 -5.66 -35.27
N ASN A 235 35.95 -5.91 -35.53
CA ASN A 235 36.93 -6.27 -34.49
C ASN A 235 37.10 -5.15 -33.46
N ARG A 236 37.05 -3.88 -33.88
CA ARG A 236 37.07 -2.73 -32.96
C ARG A 236 35.84 -2.68 -32.05
N ALA A 237 34.67 -3.03 -32.58
CA ALA A 237 33.43 -3.06 -31.79
C ALA A 237 33.43 -4.21 -30.78
N GLU A 238 33.98 -5.37 -31.16
CA GLU A 238 34.15 -6.50 -30.25
C GLU A 238 35.16 -6.22 -29.14
N LEU A 239 36.29 -5.58 -29.47
CA LEU A 239 37.28 -5.13 -28.48
C LEU A 239 36.66 -4.15 -27.47
N PHE A 240 35.99 -3.10 -27.94
CA PHE A 240 35.31 -2.15 -27.04
C PHE A 240 34.19 -2.78 -26.21
N LYS A 241 33.55 -3.85 -26.70
CA LYS A 241 32.55 -4.60 -25.94
C LYS A 241 33.22 -5.37 -24.80
N ALA A 242 34.31 -6.08 -25.08
CA ALA A 242 35.10 -6.79 -24.07
C ALA A 242 35.65 -5.82 -23.00
N GLU A 243 36.22 -4.68 -23.40
CA GLU A 243 36.68 -3.62 -22.48
C GLU A 243 35.57 -3.10 -21.58
N ALA A 244 34.38 -2.85 -22.15
CA ALA A 244 33.24 -2.33 -21.40
C ALA A 244 32.70 -3.36 -20.38
N GLU A 245 32.71 -4.65 -20.73
CA GLU A 245 32.32 -5.74 -19.83
C GLU A 245 33.35 -5.93 -18.72
N LEU A 246 34.65 -5.98 -19.02
CA LEU A 246 35.71 -6.04 -18.01
C LEU A 246 35.65 -4.85 -17.05
N LYS A 247 35.53 -3.62 -17.57
CA LYS A 247 35.42 -2.40 -16.76
C LYS A 247 34.18 -2.38 -15.85
N LYS A 248 33.10 -3.04 -16.27
CA LYS A 248 31.91 -3.23 -15.43
C LYS A 248 32.21 -4.18 -14.26
N PHE A 249 32.90 -5.30 -14.51
CA PHE A 249 33.24 -6.27 -13.47
C PHE A 249 34.35 -5.79 -12.53
N LEU A 250 35.39 -5.13 -13.04
CA LEU A 250 36.41 -4.46 -12.22
C LEU A 250 35.80 -3.40 -11.29
N LYS A 251 34.78 -2.67 -11.74
CA LYS A 251 34.04 -1.73 -10.89
C LYS A 251 33.20 -2.41 -9.82
N LEU A 252 32.68 -3.62 -10.09
CA LEU A 252 31.98 -4.44 -9.10
C LEU A 252 32.98 -4.99 -8.07
N GLU A 253 34.16 -5.41 -8.50
CA GLU A 253 35.27 -5.82 -7.63
C GLU A 253 35.78 -4.65 -6.77
N GLU A 254 36.01 -3.48 -7.34
CA GLU A 254 36.41 -2.28 -6.57
C GLU A 254 35.32 -1.93 -5.55
N GLY A 255 34.04 -2.07 -5.93
CA GLY A 255 32.91 -1.95 -5.01
C GLY A 255 32.93 -3.02 -3.90
N PHE A 256 33.32 -4.25 -4.21
CA PHE A 256 33.47 -5.35 -3.26
C PHE A 256 34.63 -5.11 -2.28
N TRP A 257 35.80 -4.71 -2.76
CA TRP A 257 36.97 -4.42 -1.92
C TRP A 257 36.81 -3.13 -1.11
N ARG A 258 36.21 -2.07 -1.67
CA ARG A 258 35.80 -0.88 -0.88
C ARG A 258 34.81 -1.22 0.23
N GLN A 259 33.99 -2.26 0.06
CA GLN A 259 33.09 -2.76 1.11
C GLN A 259 33.83 -3.64 2.13
N LYS A 260 34.86 -4.39 1.71
CA LYS A 260 35.65 -5.27 2.58
C LYS A 260 36.76 -4.54 3.35
N ALA A 261 37.26 -3.42 2.83
CA ALA A 261 38.28 -2.60 3.46
C ALA A 261 37.63 -1.63 4.46
N GLY A 262 37.79 -1.89 5.77
CA GLY A 262 37.34 -0.93 6.79
C GLY A 262 37.27 -1.46 8.23
N MET A 263 38.44 -1.57 8.88
CA MET A 263 38.75 -1.30 10.30
C MET A 263 37.90 -1.95 11.43
N LYS A 264 38.42 -3.06 11.99
CA LYS A 264 37.91 -3.77 13.19
C LYS A 264 37.67 -2.86 14.41
N TRP A 265 38.47 -1.82 14.63
CA TRP A 265 38.40 -0.97 15.83
C TRP A 265 37.09 -0.15 15.94
N ILE A 266 36.48 0.24 14.81
CA ILE A 266 35.19 0.97 14.81
C ILE A 266 34.06 0.05 15.29
N GLY A 267 34.16 -1.25 15.00
CA GLY A 267 33.17 -2.24 15.43
C GLY A 267 33.12 -2.40 16.95
N GLU A 268 34.29 -2.48 17.60
CA GLU A 268 34.40 -2.64 19.06
C GLU A 268 33.89 -1.40 19.81
N GLU A 269 34.29 -0.20 19.39
CA GLU A 269 33.83 1.04 20.00
C GLU A 269 32.31 1.24 19.79
N ALA A 270 31.80 0.92 18.61
CA ALA A 270 30.36 0.97 18.35
C ALA A 270 29.59 0.01 19.27
N ILE A 271 30.11 -1.20 19.53
CA ILE A 271 29.48 -2.15 20.46
C ILE A 271 29.37 -1.53 21.85
N ASN A 272 30.46 -0.97 22.38
CA ASN A 272 30.44 -0.34 23.71
C ASN A 272 29.41 0.79 23.81
N VAL A 273 29.38 1.68 22.81
CA VAL A 273 28.43 2.81 22.77
C VAL A 273 26.97 2.34 22.74
N PHE A 274 26.64 1.39 21.87
CA PHE A 274 25.26 0.91 21.75
C PHE A 274 24.85 0.02 22.93
N GLN A 275 25.76 -0.80 23.47
CA GLN A 275 25.48 -1.62 24.63
C GLN A 275 25.14 -0.75 25.85
N GLN A 276 25.92 0.29 26.15
CA GLN A 276 25.59 1.25 27.21
C GLN A 276 24.27 1.98 26.95
N GLN A 277 23.97 2.30 25.69
CA GLN A 277 22.74 2.98 25.32
C GLN A 277 21.49 2.09 25.55
N PHE A 278 21.57 0.80 25.28
CA PHE A 278 20.45 -0.15 25.38
C PHE A 278 20.34 -0.84 26.75
N MET A 279 21.21 -0.48 27.71
CA MET A 279 21.10 -0.89 29.10
C MET A 279 20.34 0.13 29.96
N GLU A 280 19.34 -0.34 30.68
CA GLU A 280 18.65 0.40 31.74
C GLU A 280 19.36 0.16 33.07
N THR A 281 19.72 1.22 33.80
CA THR A 281 20.53 1.12 35.03
C THR A 281 19.74 1.45 36.31
N ASN A 282 18.59 2.11 36.21
CA ASN A 282 17.77 2.52 37.35
C ASN A 282 16.28 2.27 37.06
N ILE A 283 15.59 1.61 37.98
CA ILE A 283 14.13 1.38 37.92
C ILE A 283 13.47 2.39 38.87
N ASN A 284 12.65 3.28 38.33
CA ASN A 284 11.89 4.24 39.13
C ASN A 284 10.78 3.52 39.93
N GLN A 285 10.42 4.05 41.10
CA GLN A 285 9.38 3.47 41.96
C GLN A 285 8.07 4.27 41.95
N ASP A 286 8.11 5.57 41.65
CA ASP A 286 6.93 6.43 41.62
C ASP A 286 6.41 6.60 40.18
N TYR A 287 5.17 6.19 39.94
CA TYR A 287 4.46 6.24 38.65
C TYR A 287 3.14 7.03 38.72
N SER A 288 2.99 7.92 39.70
CA SER A 288 1.80 8.80 39.88
C SER A 288 1.40 9.59 38.62
N MET A 289 2.37 9.93 37.76
CA MET A 289 2.12 10.60 36.48
C MET A 289 1.21 9.79 35.53
N LEU A 290 1.08 8.47 35.73
CA LEU A 290 0.19 7.62 34.94
C LEU A 290 -1.29 7.79 35.31
N ASP A 291 -1.62 8.47 36.41
CA ASP A 291 -3.00 8.68 36.84
C ASP A 291 -3.79 9.64 35.93
N TYR A 292 -3.08 10.37 35.04
CA TYR A 292 -3.72 11.14 33.97
C TYR A 292 -4.26 10.27 32.82
N ILE A 293 -3.95 8.97 32.80
CA ILE A 293 -4.40 8.03 31.76
C ILE A 293 -5.76 7.44 32.17
N PRO A 294 -6.82 7.61 31.36
CA PRO A 294 -8.10 6.96 31.58
C PRO A 294 -8.10 5.51 31.06
N LEU A 295 -9.00 4.71 31.61
CA LEU A 295 -9.36 3.41 31.05
C LEU A 295 -10.15 3.62 29.75
N LEU A 296 -9.58 3.27 28.61
CA LEU A 296 -10.20 3.48 27.29
C LEU A 296 -10.50 2.19 26.54
N ILE A 297 -9.73 1.13 26.79
CA ILE A 297 -9.89 -0.16 26.11
C ILE A 297 -10.98 -0.96 26.83
N SER A 298 -12.01 -1.33 26.09
CA SER A 298 -13.12 -2.13 26.61
C SER A 298 -12.79 -3.62 26.68
N GLY A 299 -13.66 -4.41 27.31
CA GLY A 299 -13.57 -5.88 27.28
C GLY A 299 -13.69 -6.42 25.86
N GLU A 300 -14.63 -5.89 25.08
CA GLU A 300 -14.86 -6.28 23.68
C GLU A 300 -13.64 -5.99 22.79
N ASP A 301 -12.97 -4.85 22.99
CA ASP A 301 -11.72 -4.53 22.29
C ASP A 301 -10.62 -5.54 22.61
N ASN A 302 -10.50 -5.93 23.88
CA ASN A 302 -9.54 -6.94 24.30
C ASN A 302 -9.85 -8.31 23.67
N ASP A 303 -11.11 -8.73 23.68
CA ASP A 303 -11.55 -9.99 23.08
C ASP A 303 -11.28 -10.04 21.57
N ALA A 304 -11.49 -8.92 20.87
CA ALA A 304 -11.17 -8.79 19.46
C ALA A 304 -9.65 -8.91 19.20
N MET A 305 -8.81 -8.29 20.04
CA MET A 305 -7.34 -8.31 19.90
C MET A 305 -6.68 -9.64 20.26
N ILE A 306 -7.28 -10.45 21.14
CA ILE A 306 -6.74 -11.78 21.52
C ILE A 306 -7.23 -12.92 20.62
N LYS A 307 -8.18 -12.64 19.72
CA LYS A 307 -8.70 -13.62 18.77
C LYS A 307 -7.56 -14.20 17.94
N LEU A 308 -7.56 -15.53 17.78
CA LEU A 308 -6.55 -16.21 16.98
C LEU A 308 -6.66 -15.78 15.52
N PRO A 309 -5.55 -15.31 14.90
CA PRO A 309 -5.59 -14.84 13.52
C PRO A 309 -5.81 -15.99 12.55
N ASP A 310 -6.61 -15.72 11.53
CA ASP A 310 -6.82 -16.63 10.41
C ASP A 310 -5.78 -16.44 9.30
N MET A 311 -5.82 -17.29 8.28
CA MET A 311 -4.84 -17.23 7.19
C MET A 311 -5.01 -15.98 6.32
N GLU A 312 -6.23 -15.44 6.22
CA GLU A 312 -6.53 -14.26 5.42
C GLU A 312 -5.98 -13.00 6.09
N GLU A 313 -6.14 -12.88 7.40
CA GLU A 313 -5.55 -11.81 8.21
C GLU A 313 -4.02 -11.82 8.13
N VAL A 314 -3.40 -12.99 8.26
CA VAL A 314 -1.94 -13.13 8.12
C VAL A 314 -1.49 -12.79 6.69
N ASN A 315 -2.24 -13.20 5.67
CA ASN A 315 -1.95 -12.83 4.28
C ASN A 315 -1.98 -11.30 4.11
N MET A 316 -3.05 -10.65 4.55
CA MET A 316 -3.18 -9.19 4.46
C MET A 316 -1.99 -8.48 5.14
N ALA A 317 -1.58 -8.93 6.32
CA ALA A 317 -0.43 -8.37 7.03
C ALA A 317 0.89 -8.55 6.25
N VAL A 318 1.14 -9.72 5.66
CA VAL A 318 2.34 -10.00 4.85
C VAL A 318 2.36 -9.19 3.56
N PHE A 319 1.22 -9.01 2.90
CA PHE A 319 1.12 -8.22 1.65
C PHE A 319 1.17 -6.70 1.87
N GLN A 320 0.97 -6.24 3.11
CA GLN A 320 1.23 -4.84 3.50
C GLN A 320 2.72 -4.54 3.70
N LEU A 321 3.57 -5.57 3.87
CA LEU A 321 5.02 -5.37 3.99
C LEU A 321 5.59 -4.75 2.72
N ASN A 322 6.59 -3.88 2.87
CA ASN A 322 7.33 -3.37 1.73
C ASN A 322 8.26 -4.48 1.18
N GLY A 323 7.93 -5.06 0.03
CA GLY A 323 8.70 -6.14 -0.57
C GLY A 323 10.17 -5.80 -0.85
N ASN A 324 10.48 -4.51 -1.08
CA ASN A 324 11.82 -3.99 -1.34
C ASN A 324 12.60 -3.59 -0.07
N SER A 325 12.07 -3.88 1.11
CA SER A 325 12.79 -3.65 2.37
C SER A 325 14.05 -4.52 2.46
N ALA A 326 15.06 -4.02 3.18
CA ALA A 326 16.28 -4.78 3.42
C ALA A 326 15.96 -6.04 4.23
N ALA A 327 16.54 -7.17 3.83
CA ALA A 327 16.36 -8.44 4.52
C ALA A 327 16.96 -8.40 5.95
N ARG A 328 16.39 -9.22 6.83
CA ARG A 328 16.93 -9.50 8.17
C ARG A 328 18.19 -10.38 8.08
N PRO A 329 18.86 -10.73 9.20
CA PRO A 329 20.02 -11.65 9.17
C PRO A 329 19.75 -13.01 8.49
N ASP A 330 18.49 -13.42 8.39
CA ASP A 330 18.05 -14.60 7.66
C ASP A 330 18.31 -14.50 6.14
N GLY A 331 18.31 -13.31 5.56
CA GLY A 331 18.56 -13.04 4.14
C GLY A 331 17.30 -13.01 3.27
N PHE A 332 16.10 -13.08 3.85
CA PHE A 332 14.84 -13.05 3.10
C PHE A 332 14.13 -11.70 3.27
N SER A 333 13.65 -11.10 2.17
CA SER A 333 12.88 -9.85 2.19
C SER A 333 11.37 -10.11 2.17
N GLY A 334 10.57 -9.07 2.39
CA GLY A 334 9.10 -9.17 2.29
C GLY A 334 8.63 -9.72 0.92
N LEU A 335 9.37 -9.43 -0.16
CA LEU A 335 9.05 -9.89 -1.51
C LEU A 335 9.08 -11.42 -1.61
N PHE A 336 9.98 -12.08 -0.90
CA PHE A 336 10.04 -13.55 -0.89
C PHE A 336 8.73 -14.15 -0.37
N PHE A 337 8.20 -13.62 0.74
CA PHE A 337 6.95 -14.10 1.33
C PHE A 337 5.73 -13.78 0.47
N GLN A 338 5.73 -12.64 -0.22
CA GLN A 338 4.65 -12.22 -1.12
C GLN A 338 4.59 -13.08 -2.39
N GLU A 339 5.72 -13.29 -3.05
CA GLU A 339 5.80 -14.05 -4.31
C GLU A 339 5.67 -15.56 -4.12
N ARG A 340 5.97 -16.07 -2.91
CA ARG A 340 5.93 -17.51 -2.58
C ARG A 340 4.90 -17.85 -1.52
N TRP A 341 3.87 -17.01 -1.38
CA TRP A 341 2.82 -17.19 -0.37
C TRP A 341 2.09 -18.53 -0.50
N ASP A 342 1.87 -18.99 -1.74
CA ASP A 342 1.30 -20.29 -2.07
C ASP A 342 2.07 -21.46 -1.41
N ILE A 343 3.36 -21.30 -1.17
CA ILE A 343 4.23 -22.31 -0.56
C ILE A 343 4.35 -22.12 0.96
N VAL A 344 4.58 -20.89 1.41
CA VAL A 344 4.97 -20.61 2.82
C VAL A 344 3.79 -20.26 3.74
N SER A 345 2.61 -19.99 3.18
CA SER A 345 1.42 -19.53 3.92
C SER A 345 1.14 -20.35 5.16
N GLN A 346 1.04 -21.67 5.04
CA GLN A 346 0.70 -22.56 6.15
C GLN A 346 1.75 -22.51 7.28
N ASP A 347 3.04 -22.53 6.94
CA ASP A 347 4.12 -22.49 7.93
C ASP A 347 4.14 -21.15 8.67
N VAL A 348 3.96 -20.04 7.94
CA VAL A 348 3.90 -18.69 8.52
C VAL A 348 2.68 -18.54 9.42
N THR A 349 1.49 -18.97 8.99
CA THR A 349 0.26 -18.94 9.81
C THR A 349 0.41 -19.78 11.07
N ASN A 350 1.02 -20.97 10.99
CA ASN A 350 1.27 -21.82 12.16
C ASN A 350 2.21 -21.16 13.16
N VAL A 351 3.24 -20.47 12.69
CA VAL A 351 4.18 -19.70 13.53
C VAL A 351 3.49 -18.53 14.23
N VAL A 352 2.66 -17.76 13.51
CA VAL A 352 1.90 -16.65 14.10
C VAL A 352 0.92 -17.16 15.16
N ARG A 353 0.15 -18.20 14.86
CA ARG A 353 -0.76 -18.81 15.85
C ARG A 353 -0.01 -19.36 17.07
N ALA A 354 1.14 -20.00 16.87
CA ALA A 354 1.96 -20.48 17.97
C ALA A 354 2.40 -19.34 18.91
N PHE A 355 2.74 -18.17 18.35
CA PHE A 355 3.03 -16.98 19.13
C PHE A 355 1.81 -16.49 19.95
N PHE A 356 0.63 -16.39 19.32
CA PHE A 356 -0.61 -16.01 20.01
C PHE A 356 -0.97 -16.99 21.14
N CYS A 357 -0.66 -18.28 20.97
CA CYS A 357 -0.84 -19.31 22.00
C CYS A 357 0.22 -19.30 23.12
N GLY A 358 1.08 -18.28 23.21
CA GLY A 358 2.03 -18.13 24.34
C GLY A 358 3.48 -18.55 24.04
N GLN A 359 3.81 -19.02 22.83
CA GLN A 359 5.21 -19.36 22.53
C GLN A 359 6.08 -18.10 22.42
N THR A 360 7.30 -18.17 22.96
CA THR A 360 8.28 -17.08 22.90
C THR A 360 8.97 -17.03 21.55
N LEU A 361 9.25 -15.83 21.04
CA LEU A 361 10.04 -15.69 19.81
C LEU A 361 11.48 -16.19 20.05
N PRO A 362 11.95 -17.17 19.26
CA PRO A 362 13.31 -17.67 19.39
C PRO A 362 14.33 -16.66 18.87
N ARG A 363 15.56 -16.73 19.40
CA ARG A 363 16.64 -15.77 19.11
C ARG A 363 16.93 -15.56 17.62
N TYR A 364 16.83 -16.61 16.80
CA TYR A 364 17.07 -16.49 15.36
C TYR A 364 16.02 -15.67 14.60
N ILE A 365 14.86 -15.40 15.22
CA ILE A 365 13.82 -14.49 14.69
C ILE A 365 13.98 -13.08 15.27
N THR A 366 14.37 -12.97 16.54
CA THR A 366 14.47 -11.68 17.24
C THR A 366 15.77 -10.93 16.98
N HIS A 367 16.80 -11.61 16.46
CA HIS A 367 18.10 -11.03 16.11
C HIS A 367 17.97 -9.97 15.00
N THR A 368 18.44 -8.76 15.29
CA THR A 368 18.39 -7.60 14.40
C THR A 368 19.80 -7.04 14.15
N ASN A 369 20.07 -6.65 12.89
CA ASN A 369 21.28 -5.91 12.53
C ASN A 369 21.05 -4.40 12.66
N LEU A 370 21.84 -3.71 13.48
CA LEU A 370 21.88 -2.25 13.54
C LEU A 370 22.69 -1.73 12.35
N VAL A 371 22.02 -1.00 11.45
CA VAL A 371 22.64 -0.39 10.27
C VAL A 371 22.66 1.13 10.44
N LEU A 372 23.84 1.73 10.36
CA LEU A 372 23.99 3.19 10.46
C LEU A 372 23.57 3.85 9.14
N LEU A 373 22.42 4.53 9.16
CA LEU A 373 21.92 5.29 8.02
C LEU A 373 21.93 6.80 8.32
N PRO A 374 22.40 7.64 7.38
CA PRO A 374 22.23 9.08 7.51
C PRO A 374 20.73 9.42 7.49
N LYS A 375 20.27 10.16 8.51
CA LYS A 375 18.87 10.60 8.62
C LYS A 375 18.46 11.31 7.32
N LYS A 376 17.34 10.89 6.73
CA LYS A 376 16.70 11.53 5.57
C LYS A 376 15.27 11.87 5.92
N ASP A 377 14.89 13.12 5.70
CA ASP A 377 13.51 13.59 5.85
C ASP A 377 12.62 12.93 4.77
N LEU A 378 11.63 12.13 5.18
CA LEU A 378 10.64 11.51 4.29
C LEU A 378 9.25 12.03 4.67
N GLY A 379 8.58 12.65 3.69
CA GLY A 379 7.30 13.32 3.86
C GLY A 379 6.13 12.36 4.12
N ARG A 380 5.41 12.61 5.21
CA ARG A 380 4.05 12.13 5.51
C ARG A 380 3.14 13.36 5.73
N SER A 381 1.83 13.16 5.88
CA SER A 381 0.85 14.25 6.06
C SER A 381 1.06 14.98 7.39
N ILE A 382 1.99 15.93 7.38
CA ILE A 382 2.48 16.70 8.53
C ILE A 382 2.06 18.18 8.43
N SER A 383 1.38 18.53 7.33
CA SER A 383 1.07 19.92 6.98
C SER A 383 0.19 20.62 8.03
N GLU A 384 -0.77 19.93 8.65
CA GLU A 384 -1.67 20.52 9.65
C GLU A 384 -0.93 20.95 10.92
N ASN A 385 -0.01 20.12 11.44
CA ASN A 385 0.82 20.49 12.59
C ASN A 385 1.75 21.66 12.28
N VAL A 386 2.34 21.69 11.07
CA VAL A 386 3.17 22.82 10.62
C VAL A 386 2.33 24.09 10.50
N LEU A 387 1.14 24.00 9.91
CA LEU A 387 0.21 25.12 9.75
C LEU A 387 -0.24 25.65 11.10
N LEU A 388 -0.67 24.77 12.01
CA LEU A 388 -1.11 25.15 13.36
C LEU A 388 0.03 25.82 14.14
N ALA A 389 1.23 25.26 14.14
CA ALA A 389 2.40 25.87 14.76
C ALA A 389 2.70 27.25 14.16
N GLN A 390 2.69 27.37 12.83
CA GLN A 390 2.92 28.63 12.11
C GLN A 390 1.85 29.68 12.43
N GLU A 391 0.60 29.29 12.68
CA GLU A 391 -0.50 30.17 13.05
C GLU A 391 -0.47 30.65 14.51
N ILE A 392 -0.06 29.78 15.44
CA ILE A 392 0.11 30.13 16.86
C ILE A 392 1.34 31.03 17.04
N ILE A 393 2.45 30.70 16.37
CA ILE A 393 3.71 31.46 16.42
C ILE A 393 3.57 32.82 15.72
N GLY A 394 2.78 32.89 14.64
CA GLY A 394 2.47 34.17 13.99
C GLY A 394 1.84 35.20 14.93
N ASP A 395 1.20 34.72 16.00
CA ASP A 395 0.53 35.52 17.02
C ASP A 395 1.35 35.66 18.32
N ILE A 396 2.64 35.34 18.32
CA ILE A 396 3.50 35.41 19.52
C ILE A 396 3.53 36.79 20.20
N ASN A 397 3.25 37.84 19.43
CA ASN A 397 3.18 39.22 19.91
C ASN A 397 1.80 39.65 20.46
N LYS A 398 0.76 38.82 20.35
CA LYS A 398 -0.58 39.16 20.85
C LYS A 398 -0.59 39.24 22.38
N ARG A 399 -1.38 40.18 22.90
CA ARG A 399 -1.43 40.52 24.33
C ARG A 399 -1.81 39.31 25.19
N ASN A 400 -0.88 38.91 26.04
CA ASN A 400 -1.12 38.16 27.27
C ASN A 400 -0.56 39.02 28.44
N LYS A 401 -0.91 38.72 29.69
CA LYS A 401 -0.41 39.46 30.87
C LYS A 401 1.13 39.42 30.97
N HIS A 402 1.74 38.39 30.39
CA HIS A 402 3.19 38.18 30.30
C HIS A 402 3.61 37.86 28.85
N THR A 403 4.89 37.99 28.53
CA THR A 403 5.44 37.66 27.20
C THR A 403 5.22 36.20 26.85
N ASN A 404 4.80 35.87 25.62
CA ASN A 404 4.66 34.48 25.18
C ASN A 404 6.01 33.83 24.89
N VAL A 405 6.15 32.54 25.24
CA VAL A 405 7.37 31.75 25.06
C VAL A 405 7.03 30.48 24.28
N VAL A 406 7.86 30.18 23.28
CA VAL A 406 7.77 28.93 22.50
C VAL A 406 9.01 28.11 22.78
N VAL A 407 8.87 26.83 23.11
CA VAL A 407 10.01 25.93 23.38
C VAL A 407 9.95 24.77 22.42
N LYS A 408 10.97 24.60 21.58
CA LYS A 408 11.13 23.41 20.75
C LYS A 408 12.03 22.42 21.49
N LEU A 409 11.50 21.24 21.76
CA LEU A 409 12.21 20.14 22.40
C LEU A 409 12.80 19.18 21.36
N ASP A 410 13.99 18.66 21.65
CA ASP A 410 14.61 17.55 20.91
C ASP A 410 14.82 16.39 21.90
N MET A 411 14.31 15.20 21.59
CA MET A 411 14.49 14.02 22.44
C MET A 411 15.78 13.27 22.07
N THR A 412 16.57 12.93 23.07
CA THR A 412 17.82 12.17 22.88
C THR A 412 17.50 10.72 22.54
N LYS A 413 17.67 10.33 21.27
CA LYS A 413 17.50 8.94 20.79
C LYS A 413 16.13 8.37 21.23
N ALA A 414 15.06 9.09 20.84
CA ALA A 414 13.70 8.96 21.38
C ALA A 414 13.18 7.52 21.54
N TYR A 415 13.38 6.66 20.54
CA TYR A 415 12.93 5.25 20.58
C TYR A 415 13.82 4.38 21.47
N ASP A 416 15.12 4.60 21.44
CA ASP A 416 16.12 3.68 22.00
C ASP A 416 16.18 3.74 23.54
N ARG A 417 15.60 4.79 24.14
CA ARG A 417 15.63 5.04 25.59
C ARG A 417 14.35 4.68 26.34
N VAL A 418 13.24 4.41 25.64
CA VAL A 418 11.95 4.13 26.28
C VAL A 418 12.05 2.92 27.21
N SER A 419 11.68 3.08 28.48
CA SER A 419 11.64 1.98 29.44
C SER A 419 10.52 1.00 29.10
N TRP A 420 10.84 -0.31 29.10
CA TRP A 420 9.84 -1.35 28.87
C TRP A 420 8.88 -1.48 30.04
N VAL A 421 9.37 -1.30 31.27
CA VAL A 421 8.52 -1.32 32.48
C VAL A 421 7.50 -0.19 32.42
N PHE A 422 7.94 1.02 32.08
CA PHE A 422 7.03 2.15 31.82
C PHE A 422 5.94 1.79 30.81
N MET A 423 6.33 1.24 29.66
CA MET A 423 5.37 0.88 28.60
C MET A 423 4.32 -0.13 29.09
N THR A 424 4.71 -1.17 29.83
CA THR A 424 3.74 -2.13 30.38
C THR A 424 2.77 -1.48 31.37
N LYS A 425 3.23 -0.53 32.20
CA LYS A 425 2.35 0.19 33.13
C LYS A 425 1.39 1.12 32.41
N VAL A 426 1.84 1.80 31.36
CA VAL A 426 0.99 2.63 30.48
C VAL A 426 -0.11 1.79 29.85
N LEU A 427 0.23 0.63 29.25
CA LEU A 427 -0.74 -0.28 28.64
C LEU A 427 -1.78 -0.78 29.67
N ARG A 428 -1.36 -1.15 30.88
CA ARG A 428 -2.29 -1.52 31.95
C ARG A 428 -3.28 -0.41 32.28
N LYS A 429 -2.80 0.84 32.38
CA LYS A 429 -3.65 2.00 32.70
C LYS A 429 -4.67 2.31 31.61
N PHE A 430 -4.33 2.08 30.34
CA PHE A 430 -5.29 2.19 29.23
C PHE A 430 -6.36 1.09 29.21
N GLY A 431 -6.15 -0.03 29.91
CA GLY A 431 -7.09 -1.15 29.98
C GLY A 431 -6.76 -2.34 29.09
N PHE A 432 -5.53 -2.43 28.56
CA PHE A 432 -5.09 -3.62 27.82
C PHE A 432 -5.03 -4.85 28.74
N SER A 433 -5.52 -5.99 28.27
CA SER A 433 -5.46 -7.26 29.00
C SER A 433 -4.02 -7.73 29.21
N GLU A 434 -3.78 -8.49 30.30
CA GLU A 434 -2.46 -9.06 30.58
C GLU A 434 -1.98 -10.01 29.46
N VAL A 435 -2.90 -10.63 28.72
CA VAL A 435 -2.57 -11.47 27.56
C VAL A 435 -1.90 -10.64 26.45
N ILE A 436 -2.45 -9.46 26.14
CA ILE A 436 -1.87 -8.56 25.14
C ILE A 436 -0.55 -7.98 25.65
N ILE A 437 -0.51 -7.55 26.91
CA ILE A 437 0.71 -7.01 27.51
C ILE A 437 1.83 -8.05 27.49
N ASP A 438 1.53 -9.31 27.79
CA ASP A 438 2.49 -10.43 27.68
C ASP A 438 2.93 -10.66 26.23
N MET A 439 2.02 -10.63 25.26
CA MET A 439 2.40 -10.72 23.84
C MET A 439 3.39 -9.60 23.46
N ILE A 440 3.07 -8.35 23.79
CA ILE A 440 3.95 -7.21 23.49
C ILE A 440 5.28 -7.37 24.25
N TRP A 441 5.26 -7.79 25.51
CA TRP A 441 6.46 -8.10 26.30
C TRP A 441 7.35 -9.15 25.62
N ARG A 442 6.78 -10.25 25.13
CA ARG A 442 7.51 -11.29 24.39
C ARG A 442 8.08 -10.80 23.06
N LEU A 443 7.53 -9.75 22.44
CA LEU A 443 8.09 -9.13 21.25
C LEU A 443 9.38 -8.35 21.53
N PHE A 444 9.48 -7.68 22.70
CA PHE A 444 10.63 -6.82 22.99
C PHE A 444 11.65 -7.38 24.00
N SER A 445 11.25 -8.22 24.96
CA SER A 445 12.13 -8.72 26.04
C SER A 445 13.30 -9.59 25.56
N ASN A 446 13.13 -10.30 24.43
CA ASN A 446 14.16 -11.18 23.86
C ASN A 446 14.86 -10.55 22.63
N ASN A 447 15.21 -9.26 22.71
CA ASN A 447 15.83 -8.52 21.61
C ASN A 447 17.35 -8.56 21.62
N TRP A 448 17.92 -9.10 20.53
CA TRP A 448 19.35 -9.21 20.32
C TRP A 448 19.80 -8.34 19.16
N TYR A 449 20.88 -7.59 19.36
CA TYR A 449 21.45 -6.70 18.37
C TYR A 449 22.87 -7.11 18.02
N SER A 450 23.20 -6.96 16.75
CA SER A 450 24.58 -6.94 16.26
C SER A 450 24.77 -5.75 15.34
N ILE A 451 25.97 -5.19 15.30
CA ILE A 451 26.23 -3.96 14.53
C ILE A 451 26.70 -4.35 13.14
N CYS A 452 26.03 -3.83 12.12
CA CYS A 452 26.39 -4.03 10.73
C CYS A 452 27.12 -2.79 10.20
N ILE A 453 28.45 -2.89 10.11
CA ILE A 453 29.32 -1.85 9.55
C ILE A 453 29.85 -2.39 8.23
N ASN A 454 29.58 -1.70 7.12
CA ASN A 454 30.01 -2.12 5.78
C ASN A 454 29.67 -3.59 5.44
N ARG A 455 28.50 -4.09 5.89
CA ARG A 455 28.02 -5.48 5.69
C ARG A 455 28.78 -6.56 6.49
N GLN A 456 29.69 -6.18 7.39
CA GLN A 456 30.25 -7.08 8.40
C GLN A 456 29.47 -6.95 9.71
N ILE A 457 29.20 -8.08 10.35
CA ILE A 457 28.46 -8.16 11.60
C ILE A 457 29.47 -8.19 12.75
N HIS A 458 29.36 -7.23 13.67
CA HIS A 458 30.23 -7.09 14.83
C HIS A 458 29.42 -7.19 16.12
N GLY A 459 29.92 -8.01 17.04
CA GLY A 459 29.38 -8.19 18.39
C GLY A 459 27.99 -8.82 18.41
N LEU A 460 27.57 -9.15 19.62
CA LEU A 460 26.20 -9.52 19.91
C LEU A 460 25.88 -9.14 21.36
N PHE A 461 24.86 -8.33 21.55
CA PHE A 461 24.41 -7.92 22.87
C PHE A 461 22.89 -7.90 22.95
N GLN A 462 22.36 -8.03 24.16
CA GLN A 462 20.92 -7.98 24.45
C GLN A 462 20.53 -6.57 24.85
N SER A 463 19.33 -6.12 24.46
CA SER A 463 18.76 -4.88 24.97
C SER A 463 17.89 -5.13 26.19
N THR A 464 17.81 -4.15 27.08
CA THR A 464 16.91 -4.13 28.24
C THR A 464 15.89 -2.98 28.17
N ARG A 465 16.02 -2.09 27.18
CA ARG A 465 15.09 -0.98 26.93
C ARG A 465 14.99 -0.62 25.45
N GLY A 466 14.10 0.30 25.13
CA GLY A 466 13.96 0.90 23.81
C GLY A 466 13.08 0.10 22.84
N LEU A 467 12.50 0.82 21.89
CA LEU A 467 11.61 0.27 20.86
C LEU A 467 12.38 0.12 19.53
N LYS A 468 12.10 -0.94 18.78
CA LYS A 468 12.80 -1.22 17.50
C LYS A 468 12.44 -0.19 16.43
N GLN A 469 13.41 0.59 15.98
CA GLN A 469 13.22 1.47 14.82
C GLN A 469 13.03 0.65 13.53
N GLY A 470 11.98 0.98 12.77
CA GLY A 470 11.61 0.24 11.54
C GLY A 470 10.63 -0.92 11.76
N ASP A 471 10.29 -1.23 13.01
CA ASP A 471 9.19 -2.13 13.36
C ASP A 471 7.84 -1.38 13.27
N PRO A 472 6.83 -1.89 12.55
CA PRO A 472 5.51 -1.27 12.46
C PRO A 472 4.84 -1.00 13.82
N LEU A 473 5.03 -1.87 14.82
CA LEU A 473 4.37 -1.74 16.12
C LEU A 473 5.02 -0.66 17.00
N SER A 474 6.33 -0.48 16.89
CA SER A 474 7.11 0.45 17.73
C SER A 474 6.62 1.89 17.67
N LEU A 475 6.14 2.36 16.51
CA LEU A 475 5.62 3.73 16.36
C LEU A 475 4.34 3.92 17.18
N THR A 476 3.42 2.96 17.12
CA THR A 476 2.16 3.00 17.87
C THR A 476 2.43 2.97 19.37
N LEU A 477 3.31 2.08 19.83
CA LEU A 477 3.70 2.02 21.24
C LEU A 477 4.37 3.31 21.70
N PHE A 478 5.24 3.89 20.88
CA PHE A 478 5.86 5.18 21.19
C PHE A 478 4.83 6.28 21.39
N ILE A 479 3.82 6.36 20.51
CA ILE A 479 2.74 7.36 20.62
C ILE A 479 1.92 7.13 21.90
N ILE A 480 1.55 5.88 22.20
CA ILE A 480 0.84 5.51 23.44
C ILE A 480 1.66 5.92 24.69
N GLY A 481 2.97 5.74 24.67
CA GLY A 481 3.84 6.20 25.76
C GLY A 481 3.95 7.74 25.85
N ALA A 482 4.05 8.42 24.71
CA ALA A 482 4.15 9.88 24.64
C ALA A 482 2.85 10.59 25.03
N GLU A 483 1.70 9.92 24.94
CA GLU A 483 0.39 10.39 25.40
C GLU A 483 0.42 10.76 26.90
N VAL A 484 1.26 10.10 27.70
CA VAL A 484 1.45 10.43 29.12
C VAL A 484 1.97 11.87 29.29
N LEU A 485 2.97 12.25 28.48
CA LEU A 485 3.51 13.61 28.50
C LEU A 485 2.44 14.62 28.03
N SER A 486 1.71 14.28 26.97
CA SER A 486 0.65 15.14 26.42
C SER A 486 -0.42 15.44 27.47
N ARG A 487 -0.95 14.41 28.13
CA ARG A 487 -1.98 14.55 29.17
C ARG A 487 -1.48 15.25 30.43
N ALA A 488 -0.25 14.99 30.84
CA ALA A 488 0.35 15.68 31.98
C ALA A 488 0.57 17.19 31.69
N LEU A 489 0.89 17.55 30.45
CA LEU A 489 0.93 18.95 30.02
C LEU A 489 -0.48 19.54 29.98
N ASP A 490 -1.49 18.84 29.47
CA ASP A 490 -2.87 19.33 29.47
C ASP A 490 -3.41 19.55 30.89
N ALA A 491 -2.99 18.70 31.85
CA ALA A 491 -3.37 18.83 33.25
C ALA A 491 -2.96 20.18 33.87
N LEU A 492 -1.92 20.84 33.34
CA LEU A 492 -1.52 22.18 33.77
C LEU A 492 -2.64 23.21 33.58
N HIS A 493 -3.56 23.03 32.61
CA HIS A 493 -4.66 23.96 32.42
C HIS A 493 -5.72 23.90 33.53
N TYR A 494 -5.77 22.82 34.32
CA TYR A 494 -6.66 22.73 35.49
C TYR A 494 -6.08 23.40 36.74
N ASP A 495 -4.77 23.71 36.73
CA ASP A 495 -4.13 24.47 37.80
C ASP A 495 -4.39 25.97 37.59
N SER A 496 -5.16 26.58 38.49
CA SER A 496 -5.53 28.01 38.45
C SER A 496 -4.34 28.97 38.47
N SER A 497 -3.17 28.50 38.92
CA SER A 497 -1.93 29.27 38.96
C SER A 497 -0.99 29.00 37.79
N TYR A 498 -1.44 28.24 36.78
CA TYR A 498 -0.76 28.13 35.48
C TYR A 498 -1.36 29.12 34.47
N LEU A 499 -0.51 29.95 33.87
CA LEU A 499 -0.89 30.88 32.82
C LEU A 499 -0.44 30.33 31.47
N GLY A 500 -1.41 29.96 30.64
CA GLY A 500 -1.18 29.45 29.29
C GLY A 500 -0.69 30.50 28.29
N TYR A 501 -0.36 30.04 27.09
CA TYR A 501 0.01 30.89 25.97
C TYR A 501 -1.17 31.76 25.51
N GLY A 502 -0.89 32.98 25.03
CA GLY A 502 -1.93 33.89 24.54
C GLY A 502 -2.53 33.40 23.22
N LEU A 503 -3.76 32.86 23.26
CA LEU A 503 -4.48 32.35 22.08
C LEU A 503 -5.69 33.24 21.72
N PRO A 504 -6.17 33.21 20.45
CA PRO A 504 -7.41 33.90 20.07
C PRO A 504 -8.62 33.45 20.90
N LYS A 505 -9.60 34.34 21.06
CA LYS A 505 -10.85 34.06 21.78
C LYS A 505 -11.55 32.81 21.21
N TRP A 506 -12.07 31.95 22.09
CA TRP A 506 -12.73 30.67 21.76
C TRP A 506 -11.82 29.62 21.11
N SER A 507 -10.50 29.82 21.10
CA SER A 507 -9.58 28.75 20.69
C SER A 507 -9.55 27.65 21.76
N PRO A 508 -9.32 26.38 21.37
CA PRO A 508 -9.00 25.35 22.34
C PRO A 508 -7.73 25.73 23.11
N ASN A 509 -7.62 25.29 24.37
CA ASN A 509 -6.45 25.52 25.20
C ASN A 509 -5.28 24.67 24.69
N ILE A 510 -4.41 25.27 23.87
CA ILE A 510 -3.24 24.60 23.29
C ILE A 510 -1.98 25.08 24.01
N ASN A 511 -1.29 24.17 24.71
CA ASN A 511 0.02 24.43 25.31
C ASN A 511 1.15 23.58 24.69
N HIS A 512 0.84 22.64 23.79
CA HIS A 512 1.84 21.86 23.09
C HIS A 512 1.35 21.34 21.74
N LEU A 513 2.29 21.02 20.85
CA LEU A 513 2.10 20.26 19.62
C LEU A 513 3.21 19.23 19.52
N SER A 514 2.83 17.96 19.32
CA SER A 514 3.78 16.86 19.20
C SER A 514 3.57 16.12 17.88
N TYR A 515 4.66 15.78 17.22
CA TYR A 515 4.68 14.84 16.10
C TYR A 515 5.79 13.82 16.30
N ALA A 516 5.42 12.64 16.80
CA ALA A 516 6.37 11.67 17.34
C ALA A 516 7.30 12.34 18.38
N ASP A 517 8.60 12.43 18.12
CA ASP A 517 9.60 12.99 19.04
C ASP A 517 9.81 14.51 18.91
N ASP A 518 9.31 15.14 17.84
CA ASP A 518 9.35 16.59 17.66
C ASP A 518 8.19 17.24 18.45
N THR A 519 8.50 17.88 19.58
CA THR A 519 7.51 18.58 20.42
C THR A 519 7.79 20.08 20.50
N ILE A 520 6.77 20.89 20.28
CA ILE A 520 6.77 22.33 20.52
C ILE A 520 5.83 22.63 21.69
N LEU A 521 6.33 23.34 22.70
CA LEU A 521 5.56 23.84 23.82
C LEU A 521 5.25 25.33 23.67
N PHE A 522 4.07 25.71 24.13
CA PHE A 522 3.54 27.07 24.15
C PHE A 522 3.18 27.41 25.60
N CYS A 523 3.90 28.35 26.20
CA CYS A 523 3.64 28.79 27.56
C CYS A 523 3.72 30.32 27.69
N SER A 524 3.16 30.85 28.77
CA SER A 524 3.41 32.24 29.14
C SER A 524 4.79 32.40 29.78
N GLY A 525 5.30 33.62 29.72
CA GLY A 525 6.56 34.04 30.31
C GLY A 525 6.55 34.21 31.82
N ASP A 526 5.45 33.84 32.46
CA ASP A 526 5.32 33.84 33.90
C ASP A 526 6.27 32.82 34.54
N LYS A 527 6.92 33.22 35.65
CA LYS A 527 7.93 32.39 36.33
C LYS A 527 7.30 31.09 36.85
N GLY A 528 6.11 31.15 37.46
CA GLY A 528 5.44 29.97 38.00
C GLY A 528 5.07 28.98 36.91
N SER A 529 4.55 29.48 35.80
CA SER A 529 4.13 28.68 34.65
C SER A 529 5.31 27.93 34.00
N ILE A 530 6.45 28.60 33.81
CA ILE A 530 7.67 27.97 33.29
C ILE A 530 8.18 26.88 34.24
N ILE A 531 8.21 27.13 35.55
CA ILE A 531 8.68 26.15 36.54
C ILE A 531 7.82 24.89 36.50
N LYS A 532 6.50 25.02 36.50
CA LYS A 532 5.58 23.88 36.42
C LYS A 532 5.74 23.06 35.16
N MET A 533 5.88 23.73 34.01
CA MET A 533 6.17 23.07 32.75
C MET A 533 7.48 22.26 32.83
N MET A 534 8.54 22.83 33.40
CA MET A 534 9.81 22.12 33.58
C MET A 534 9.70 20.94 34.57
N MET A 535 8.89 21.07 35.63
CA MET A 535 8.63 19.97 36.56
C MET A 535 7.92 18.79 35.89
N VAL A 536 6.93 19.06 35.03
CA VAL A 536 6.27 18.01 34.22
C VAL A 536 7.29 17.31 33.32
N LEU A 537 8.16 18.06 32.63
CA LEU A 537 9.19 17.48 31.77
C LEU A 537 10.17 16.60 32.56
N GLN A 538 10.67 17.08 33.68
CA GLN A 538 11.58 16.32 34.54
C GLN A 538 10.93 15.02 35.04
N ARG A 539 9.68 15.11 35.51
CA ARG A 539 8.93 13.94 35.97
C ARG A 539 8.74 12.91 34.86
N TYR A 540 8.47 13.37 33.64
CA TYR A 540 8.35 12.49 32.49
C TYR A 540 9.68 11.79 32.15
N GLU A 541 10.82 12.49 32.22
CA GLU A 541 12.14 11.87 32.02
C GLU A 541 12.41 10.75 33.03
N GLU A 542 12.07 10.99 34.31
CA GLU A 542 12.22 10.03 35.40
C GLU A 542 11.34 8.78 35.22
N VAL A 543 10.11 8.95 34.74
CA VAL A 543 9.12 7.85 34.65
C VAL A 543 9.25 7.07 33.34
N SER A 544 9.51 7.74 32.21
CA SER A 544 9.56 7.12 30.88
C SER A 544 10.94 6.57 30.49
N GLY A 545 12.01 7.06 31.12
CA GLY A 545 13.40 6.82 30.73
C GLY A 545 13.87 7.65 29.52
N GLN A 546 12.98 8.42 28.88
CA GLN A 546 13.34 9.38 27.84
C GLN A 546 14.12 10.56 28.43
N LEU A 547 14.89 11.24 27.58
CA LEU A 547 15.72 12.37 28.00
C LEU A 547 15.68 13.48 26.95
N ILE A 548 15.47 14.71 27.39
CA ILE A 548 15.49 15.92 26.59
C ILE A 548 16.93 16.32 26.30
N ASN A 549 17.22 16.61 25.04
CA ASN A 549 18.51 17.10 24.59
C ASN A 549 18.62 18.61 24.80
N MET A 550 19.09 19.05 25.96
CA MET A 550 19.23 20.49 26.27
C MET A 550 20.12 21.26 25.28
N ALA A 551 21.05 20.59 24.58
CA ALA A 551 21.92 21.22 23.58
C ALA A 551 21.24 21.43 22.21
N LYS A 552 20.18 20.67 21.92
CA LYS A 552 19.41 20.74 20.66
C LYS A 552 18.00 21.30 20.85
N SER A 553 17.54 21.43 22.09
CA SER A 553 16.34 22.16 22.46
C SER A 553 16.60 23.66 22.44
N TYR A 554 15.59 24.43 22.04
CA TYR A 554 15.67 25.89 21.96
C TYR A 554 14.37 26.54 22.43
N PHE A 555 14.49 27.67 23.12
CA PHE A 555 13.35 28.56 23.36
C PHE A 555 13.39 29.77 22.42
N TYR A 556 12.21 30.28 22.07
CA TYR A 556 12.03 31.36 21.11
C TYR A 556 11.13 32.44 21.70
N LEU A 557 11.51 33.69 21.44
CA LEU A 557 10.87 34.91 21.96
C LEU A 557 10.69 35.92 20.84
N HIS A 558 9.68 36.78 20.96
CA HIS A 558 9.49 37.88 20.02
C HIS A 558 10.66 38.88 20.09
N GLU A 559 11.12 39.43 18.96
CA GLU A 559 12.26 40.37 18.86
C GLU A 559 12.18 41.58 19.81
N LYS A 560 10.96 42.03 20.16
CA LYS A 560 10.75 43.16 21.08
C LYS A 560 10.84 42.79 22.57
N THR A 561 11.17 41.55 22.91
CA THR A 561 11.26 41.09 24.29
C THR A 561 12.54 41.61 24.96
N PRO A 562 12.49 42.17 26.18
CA PRO A 562 13.68 42.68 26.87
C PRO A 562 14.73 41.59 27.13
N LEU A 563 16.03 41.94 26.99
CA LEU A 563 17.15 41.00 27.18
C LEU A 563 17.20 40.37 28.58
N ILE A 564 16.79 41.12 29.61
CA ILE A 564 16.72 40.62 31.00
C ILE A 564 15.82 39.38 31.14
N PHE A 565 14.75 39.33 30.35
CA PHE A 565 13.82 38.21 30.34
C PHE A 565 14.44 36.96 29.71
N PHE A 566 15.28 37.12 28.67
CA PHE A 566 16.06 36.04 28.09
C PHE A 566 17.01 35.40 29.12
N ILE A 567 17.79 36.21 29.85
CA ILE A 567 18.75 35.72 30.86
C ILE A 567 18.01 34.92 31.93
N ARG A 568 16.86 35.42 32.39
CA ARG A 568 16.00 34.74 33.36
C ARG A 568 15.51 33.39 32.86
N LEU A 569 14.97 33.34 31.65
CA LEU A 569 14.48 32.09 31.04
C LEU A 569 15.57 31.04 30.88
N ARG A 570 16.76 31.46 30.41
CA ARG A 570 17.91 30.58 30.28
C ARG A 570 18.34 29.99 31.62
N LYS A 571 18.31 30.79 32.69
CA LYS A 571 18.63 30.33 34.05
C LYS A 571 17.59 29.35 34.59
N LEU A 572 16.30 29.56 34.30
CA LEU A 572 15.21 28.70 34.77
C LEU A 572 15.10 27.38 34.01
N THR A 573 15.32 27.39 32.70
CA THR A 573 15.08 26.23 31.82
C THR A 573 16.36 25.45 31.50
N GLY A 574 17.53 26.08 31.55
CA GLY A 574 18.79 25.51 31.03
C GLY A 574 18.87 25.43 29.50
N ILE A 575 17.80 25.83 28.79
CA ILE A 575 17.68 25.75 27.32
C ILE A 575 18.32 26.97 26.66
N ARG A 576 18.84 26.82 25.43
CA ARG A 576 19.43 27.94 24.65
C ARG A 576 18.34 28.72 23.92
N GLN A 577 18.57 30.02 23.67
CA GLN A 577 17.69 30.78 22.78
C GLN A 577 17.97 30.41 21.33
N GLY A 578 16.90 30.20 20.56
CA GLY A 578 16.95 30.09 19.11
C GLY A 578 16.46 31.37 18.43
N GLU A 579 16.81 31.51 17.15
CA GLU A 579 16.28 32.56 16.27
C GLU A 579 15.15 32.01 15.40
N PHE A 580 14.15 32.86 15.12
CA PHE A 580 13.04 32.50 14.25
C PHE A 580 13.48 32.36 12.77
N SER A 581 12.71 31.59 12.00
CA SER A 581 13.16 30.73 10.89
C SER A 581 13.68 29.36 11.35
N MET A 582 13.14 28.85 12.46
CA MET A 582 13.43 27.49 12.91
C MET A 582 12.87 26.46 11.92
N THR A 583 13.56 25.34 11.74
CA THR A 583 13.02 24.22 10.95
C THR A 583 12.18 23.33 11.86
N TYR A 584 10.90 23.17 11.54
CA TYR A 584 9.98 22.24 12.18
C TYR A 584 9.38 21.32 11.12
N LEU A 585 9.56 20.01 11.30
CA LEU A 585 9.06 18.98 10.38
C LEU A 585 9.43 19.24 8.91
N GLY A 586 10.65 19.75 8.67
CA GLY A 586 11.17 20.05 7.34
C GLY A 586 10.70 21.39 6.73
N CYS A 587 9.92 22.19 7.46
CA CYS A 587 9.40 23.48 7.04
C CYS A 587 9.95 24.62 7.92
N PRO A 588 10.28 25.80 7.35
CA PRO A 588 10.67 26.96 8.14
C PRO A 588 9.45 27.57 8.83
N VAL A 589 9.54 27.75 10.15
CA VAL A 589 8.52 28.43 10.97
C VAL A 589 9.07 29.77 11.43
N PHE A 590 8.28 30.82 11.23
CA PHE A 590 8.67 32.21 11.47
C PHE A 590 7.46 33.04 11.87
N TYR A 591 7.67 34.25 12.39
CA TYR A 591 6.61 35.23 12.56
C TYR A 591 6.82 36.43 11.62
N GLY A 592 5.76 37.18 11.33
CA GLY A 592 5.81 38.34 10.44
C GLY A 592 5.88 37.99 8.94
N ARG A 593 6.56 38.85 8.15
CA ARG A 593 6.60 38.73 6.68
C ARG A 593 7.56 37.61 6.25
N LYS A 594 7.13 36.77 5.30
CA LYS A 594 7.99 35.76 4.68
C LYS A 594 9.16 36.42 3.93
N LYS A 595 10.37 35.90 4.14
CA LYS A 595 11.59 36.32 3.42
C LYS A 595 12.06 35.21 2.48
N SER A 596 12.78 35.56 1.41
CA SER A 596 13.35 34.56 0.50
C SER A 596 14.44 33.71 1.18
N SER A 597 15.14 34.26 2.18
CA SER A 597 16.19 33.58 2.96
C SER A 597 15.68 32.35 3.72
N TYR A 598 14.43 32.38 4.20
CA TYR A 598 13.83 31.24 4.94
C TYR A 598 13.71 29.96 4.10
N PHE A 599 13.79 30.07 2.77
CA PHE A 599 13.69 28.93 1.83
C PHE A 599 15.04 28.55 1.20
N GLU A 600 16.15 29.10 1.68
CA GLU A 600 17.47 28.84 1.12
C GLU A 600 17.88 27.37 1.25
N ASP A 601 17.48 26.70 2.34
CA ASP A 601 17.74 25.27 2.52
C ASP A 601 17.08 24.40 1.46
N LEU A 602 15.85 24.74 1.04
CA LEU A 602 15.17 24.07 -0.06
C LEU A 602 15.98 24.25 -1.36
N MET A 603 16.40 25.48 -1.65
CA MET A 603 17.22 25.79 -2.82
C MET A 603 18.54 25.01 -2.79
N ARG A 604 19.19 24.93 -1.63
CA ARG A 604 20.44 24.21 -1.41
C ARG A 604 20.27 22.70 -1.53
N LYS A 605 19.15 22.13 -1.07
CA LYS A 605 18.79 20.71 -1.25
C LYS A 605 18.65 20.37 -2.74
N VAL A 606 17.93 21.20 -3.50
CA VAL A 606 17.77 21.03 -4.96
C VAL A 606 19.11 21.20 -5.69
N ALA A 607 19.87 22.23 -5.37
CA ALA A 607 21.17 22.50 -5.99
C ALA A 607 22.17 21.36 -5.74
N ARG A 608 22.28 20.85 -4.50
CA ARG A 608 23.14 19.69 -4.19
C ARG A 608 22.78 18.45 -5.00
N ARG A 609 21.49 18.18 -5.21
CA ARG A 609 21.04 17.07 -6.06
C ARG A 609 21.45 17.26 -7.52
N ILE A 610 21.27 18.47 -8.05
CA ILE A 610 21.71 18.82 -9.41
C ILE A 610 23.22 18.62 -9.55
N LEU A 611 24.02 19.15 -8.61
CA LEU A 611 25.48 19.00 -8.61
C LEU A 611 25.92 17.53 -8.59
N SER A 612 25.26 16.68 -7.80
CA SER A 612 25.55 15.24 -7.74
C SER A 612 25.34 14.48 -9.07
N TRP A 613 24.68 15.11 -10.04
CA TRP A 613 24.41 14.54 -11.37
C TRP A 613 25.17 15.23 -12.50
N GLN A 614 25.81 16.39 -12.26
CA GLN A 614 26.51 17.12 -13.31
C GLN A 614 27.66 16.33 -13.93
N ASN A 615 28.32 15.46 -13.17
CA ASN A 615 29.39 14.59 -13.66
C ASN A 615 28.89 13.28 -14.32
N LYS A 616 27.57 13.09 -14.46
CA LYS A 616 26.99 11.91 -15.09
C LYS A 616 26.55 12.24 -16.52
N PHE A 617 26.92 11.41 -17.50
CA PHE A 617 26.50 11.53 -18.89
C PHE A 617 24.98 11.28 -19.05
N LEU A 618 24.15 12.28 -18.75
CA LEU A 618 22.69 12.17 -18.77
C LEU A 618 22.07 12.62 -20.09
N SER A 619 21.25 11.75 -20.69
CA SER A 619 20.41 12.09 -21.85
C SER A 619 19.24 13.01 -21.46
N PHE A 620 18.60 13.66 -22.44
CA PHE A 620 17.37 14.44 -22.20
C PHE A 620 16.26 13.61 -21.54
N GLY A 621 16.14 12.32 -21.89
CA GLY A 621 15.21 11.41 -21.24
C GLY A 621 15.55 11.17 -19.77
N GLY A 622 16.84 10.94 -19.47
CA GLY A 622 17.31 10.84 -18.07
C GLY A 622 17.04 12.11 -17.27
N LYS A 623 17.32 13.29 -17.85
CA LYS A 623 17.05 14.59 -17.21
C LYS A 623 15.56 14.83 -16.98
N PHE A 624 14.72 14.51 -17.97
CA PHE A 624 13.25 14.58 -17.84
C PHE A 624 12.76 13.77 -16.64
N ILE A 625 13.18 12.51 -16.54
CA ILE A 625 12.78 11.61 -15.44
C ILE A 625 13.27 12.16 -14.08
N LEU A 626 14.54 12.58 -13.98
CA LEU A 626 15.09 13.13 -12.75
C LEU A 626 14.38 14.40 -12.30
N ILE A 627 14.04 15.29 -13.23
CA ILE A 627 13.31 16.51 -12.88
C ILE A 627 11.90 16.16 -12.40
N ASN A 628 11.15 15.38 -13.17
CA ASN A 628 9.74 15.12 -12.93
C ASN A 628 9.50 14.25 -11.66
N HIS A 629 10.36 13.26 -11.41
CA HIS A 629 10.18 12.32 -10.31
C HIS A 629 11.01 12.65 -9.06
N VAL A 630 12.14 13.36 -9.20
CA VAL A 630 13.03 13.66 -8.07
C VAL A 630 13.06 15.15 -7.73
N LEU A 631 13.34 16.05 -8.67
CA LEU A 631 13.50 17.46 -8.32
C LEU A 631 12.17 18.16 -8.05
N GLN A 632 11.12 17.83 -8.80
CA GLN A 632 9.79 18.40 -8.58
C GLN A 632 9.12 17.85 -7.33
N SER A 633 9.55 16.70 -6.79
CA SER A 633 9.00 16.12 -5.57
C SER A 633 9.59 16.72 -4.29
N ILE A 634 10.86 17.18 -4.32
CA ILE A 634 11.54 17.78 -3.15
C ILE A 634 10.75 18.96 -2.55
N PRO A 635 10.24 19.95 -3.32
CA PRO A 635 9.49 21.07 -2.76
C PRO A 635 8.09 20.72 -2.27
N ILE A 636 7.50 19.59 -2.70
CA ILE A 636 6.06 19.31 -2.51
C ILE A 636 5.67 19.30 -1.03
N HIS A 637 6.51 18.72 -0.18
CA HIS A 637 6.27 18.69 1.28
C HIS A 637 6.11 20.11 1.85
N LEU A 638 7.03 21.00 1.48
CA LEU A 638 7.00 22.39 1.94
C LEU A 638 5.83 23.16 1.31
N LEU A 639 5.56 22.95 0.01
CA LEU A 639 4.44 23.58 -0.71
C LEU A 639 3.06 23.11 -0.22
N ALA A 640 2.99 22.02 0.54
CA ALA A 640 1.75 21.55 1.15
C ALA A 640 1.36 22.36 2.39
N ALA A 641 2.32 22.97 3.08
CA ALA A 641 2.09 23.73 4.31
C ALA A 641 2.34 25.24 4.16
N LEU A 642 3.25 25.65 3.27
CA LEU A 642 3.69 27.03 3.14
C LEU A 642 3.63 27.51 1.69
N THR A 643 3.49 28.83 1.55
CA THR A 643 3.51 29.54 0.26
C THR A 643 4.85 30.27 0.11
N PRO A 644 5.84 29.75 -0.63
CA PRO A 644 7.09 30.47 -0.87
C PRO A 644 6.86 31.81 -1.60
N PRO A 645 7.79 32.77 -1.53
CA PRO A 645 7.78 33.91 -2.42
C PRO A 645 7.86 33.47 -3.89
N LYS A 646 7.18 34.19 -4.81
CA LYS A 646 7.24 33.91 -6.26
C LYS A 646 8.67 33.90 -6.79
N SER A 647 9.56 34.71 -6.20
CA SER A 647 11.00 34.74 -6.51
C SER A 647 11.68 33.39 -6.28
N VAL A 648 11.32 32.65 -5.23
CA VAL A 648 11.88 31.33 -4.90
C VAL A 648 11.41 30.28 -5.91
N ILE A 649 10.11 30.27 -6.23
CA ILE A 649 9.54 29.37 -7.25
C ILE A 649 10.21 29.61 -8.61
N ARG A 650 10.35 30.87 -9.01
CA ARG A 650 11.04 31.25 -10.26
C ARG A 650 12.48 30.76 -10.29
N LYS A 651 13.24 30.92 -9.18
CA LYS A 651 14.61 30.41 -9.08
C LYS A 651 14.67 28.87 -9.20
N LEU A 652 13.71 28.15 -8.61
CA LEU A 652 13.62 26.68 -8.77
C LEU A 652 13.35 26.29 -10.23
N HIS A 653 12.40 26.94 -10.90
CA HIS A 653 12.12 26.70 -12.32
C HIS A 653 13.33 27.01 -13.20
N GLN A 654 14.08 28.07 -12.90
CA GLN A 654 15.34 28.38 -13.57
C GLN A 654 16.39 27.27 -13.39
N LEU A 655 16.52 26.71 -12.18
CA LEU A 655 17.41 25.57 -11.93
C LEU A 655 16.98 24.32 -12.71
N PHE A 656 15.67 24.03 -12.77
CA PHE A 656 15.14 22.90 -13.53
C PHE A 656 15.39 23.07 -15.03
N ALA A 657 15.12 24.26 -15.57
CA ALA A 657 15.39 24.59 -16.96
C ALA A 657 16.89 24.50 -17.28
N LYS A 658 17.75 25.05 -16.42
CA LYS A 658 19.22 25.00 -16.58
C LYS A 658 19.72 23.57 -16.58
N LEU A 659 19.25 22.72 -15.67
CA LEU A 659 19.60 21.29 -15.69
C LEU A 659 19.12 20.64 -17.00
N PHE A 660 17.86 20.83 -17.39
CA PHE A 660 17.29 20.19 -18.56
C PHE A 660 18.07 20.52 -19.84
N TRP A 661 18.41 21.81 -20.04
CA TRP A 661 19.09 22.30 -21.23
C TRP A 661 20.63 22.20 -21.20
N SER A 662 21.25 21.90 -20.05
CA SER A 662 22.70 21.76 -19.91
C SER A 662 23.31 20.70 -20.87
N ALA A 663 24.57 20.88 -21.26
CA ALA A 663 25.36 19.87 -21.99
C ALA A 663 26.34 19.15 -21.04
N THR A 664 26.87 18.01 -21.49
CA THR A 664 27.87 17.19 -20.77
C THR A 664 29.27 17.81 -20.77
N ASN A 665 29.58 18.63 -21.77
CA ASN A 665 30.76 19.50 -21.78
C ASN A 665 30.26 20.91 -21.45
N ALA A 666 30.98 21.66 -20.61
CA ALA A 666 30.57 22.89 -19.93
C ALA A 666 30.16 24.10 -20.82
N GLU A 667 29.74 23.88 -22.07
CA GLU A 667 29.21 24.90 -22.96
C GLU A 667 27.78 25.31 -22.58
N LYS A 668 27.54 26.63 -22.55
CA LYS A 668 26.22 27.22 -22.38
C LYS A 668 25.34 26.89 -23.59
N ARG A 669 24.44 25.92 -23.49
CA ARG A 669 23.39 25.72 -24.50
C ARG A 669 22.25 26.72 -24.32
N LYS A 670 21.74 27.22 -25.44
CA LYS A 670 20.53 28.06 -25.51
C LYS A 670 19.31 27.30 -24.99
N HIS A 671 18.49 27.96 -24.16
CA HIS A 671 17.17 27.46 -23.78
C HIS A 671 16.21 27.67 -24.95
N TRP A 672 15.79 26.58 -25.59
CA TRP A 672 15.01 26.63 -26.83
C TRP A 672 13.51 26.87 -26.61
N VAL A 673 12.99 26.47 -25.45
CA VAL A 673 11.58 26.61 -25.06
C VAL A 673 11.50 27.08 -23.61
N ALA A 674 10.58 28.00 -23.33
CA ALA A 674 10.31 28.51 -21.99
C ALA A 674 9.83 27.40 -21.05
N TRP A 675 10.11 27.53 -19.75
CA TRP A 675 9.76 26.50 -18.76
C TRP A 675 8.25 26.29 -18.66
N GLU A 676 7.50 27.39 -18.71
CA GLU A 676 6.05 27.45 -18.64
C GLU A 676 5.40 26.69 -19.80
N GLU A 677 5.96 26.81 -21.02
CA GLU A 677 5.49 26.06 -22.18
C GLU A 677 5.74 24.54 -22.05
N MET A 678 6.85 24.15 -21.42
CA MET A 678 7.15 22.73 -21.18
C MET A 678 6.25 22.11 -20.09
N CYS A 679 5.63 22.94 -19.23
CA CYS A 679 4.73 22.48 -18.18
C CYS A 679 3.32 22.11 -18.67
N TYR A 680 2.96 22.43 -19.91
CA TYR A 680 1.70 21.95 -20.46
C TYR A 680 1.73 20.43 -20.65
N PRO A 681 0.58 19.75 -20.52
CA PRO A 681 0.45 18.37 -20.92
C PRO A 681 0.90 18.12 -22.35
N VAL A 682 1.29 16.88 -22.62
CA VAL A 682 1.67 16.42 -23.96
C VAL A 682 0.57 16.70 -24.98
N ASN A 683 -0.69 16.42 -24.63
CA ASN A 683 -1.84 16.65 -25.50
C ASN A 683 -2.17 18.14 -25.75
N GLU A 684 -1.50 19.05 -25.04
CA GLU A 684 -1.61 20.51 -25.17
C GLU A 684 -0.30 21.14 -25.71
N GLY A 685 0.62 20.29 -26.20
CA GLY A 685 1.85 20.71 -26.86
C GLY A 685 3.04 20.98 -25.93
N GLY A 686 2.97 20.63 -24.65
CA GLY A 686 4.11 20.68 -23.72
C GLY A 686 4.80 19.32 -23.54
N LEU A 687 5.65 19.20 -22.51
CA LEU A 687 6.36 17.96 -22.16
C LEU A 687 5.74 17.24 -20.96
N GLY A 688 4.79 17.87 -20.25
CA GLY A 688 4.15 17.32 -19.06
C GLY A 688 4.91 17.53 -17.75
N PHE A 689 5.86 18.49 -17.68
CA PHE A 689 6.37 18.96 -16.38
C PHE A 689 5.26 19.64 -15.59
N ARG A 690 5.37 19.71 -14.26
CA ARG A 690 4.37 20.42 -13.45
C ARG A 690 4.85 21.79 -12.99
N SER A 691 3.99 22.80 -13.05
CA SER A 691 4.30 24.10 -12.46
C SER A 691 4.18 24.01 -10.94
N LEU A 692 5.25 24.38 -10.23
CA LEU A 692 5.25 24.42 -8.76
C LEU A 692 4.26 25.44 -8.19
N GLU A 693 3.96 26.53 -8.93
CA GLU A 693 2.97 27.52 -8.52
C GLU A 693 1.55 26.93 -8.56
N VAL A 694 1.23 26.21 -9.63
CA VAL A 694 -0.07 25.51 -9.76
C VAL A 694 -0.17 24.35 -8.77
N ILE A 695 0.94 23.64 -8.51
CA ILE A 695 0.98 22.62 -7.44
C ILE A 695 0.66 23.26 -6.09
N ASN A 696 1.25 24.40 -5.75
CA ASN A 696 1.02 25.06 -4.47
C ASN A 696 -0.44 25.53 -4.32
N ARG A 697 -1.05 26.11 -5.37
CA ARG A 697 -2.51 26.40 -5.40
C ARG A 697 -3.35 25.14 -5.20
N ALA A 698 -3.02 24.04 -5.89
CA ALA A 698 -3.70 22.76 -5.72
C ALA A 698 -3.54 22.17 -4.30
N MET A 699 -2.45 22.48 -3.59
CA MET A 699 -2.31 22.13 -2.18
C MET A 699 -3.15 23.02 -1.26
N HIS A 700 -3.31 24.32 -1.56
CA HIS A 700 -4.23 25.18 -0.79
C HIS A 700 -5.69 24.77 -0.99
N ALA A 701 -6.06 24.39 -2.21
CA ALA A 701 -7.32 23.72 -2.52
C ALA A 701 -7.56 22.47 -1.65
N LYS A 702 -6.51 21.66 -1.45
CA LYS A 702 -6.56 20.50 -0.54
C LYS A 702 -6.77 20.93 0.92
N LEU A 703 -6.06 21.97 1.39
CA LEU A 703 -6.24 22.48 2.74
C LEU A 703 -7.66 23.00 2.96
N TRP A 704 -8.25 23.66 1.97
CA TRP A 704 -9.63 24.10 2.01
C TRP A 704 -10.60 22.92 2.07
N TRP A 705 -10.42 21.91 1.21
CA TRP A 705 -11.18 20.65 1.28
C TRP A 705 -11.10 20.00 2.67
N ASN A 706 -9.89 19.86 3.21
CA ASN A 706 -9.68 19.31 4.55
C ASN A 706 -10.39 20.16 5.61
N PHE A 707 -10.28 21.49 5.55
CA PHE A 707 -10.94 22.40 6.48
C PHE A 707 -12.47 22.25 6.46
N ARG A 708 -13.07 22.07 5.27
CA ARG A 708 -14.51 21.86 5.09
C ARG A 708 -15.00 20.49 5.54
N THR A 709 -14.20 19.44 5.35
CA THR A 709 -14.65 18.04 5.49
C THR A 709 -14.11 17.32 6.73
N SER A 710 -13.00 17.78 7.31
CA SER A 710 -12.39 17.19 8.50
C SER A 710 -13.03 17.79 9.75
N VAL A 711 -14.25 17.32 10.05
CA VAL A 711 -14.97 17.68 11.27
C VAL A 711 -14.15 17.22 12.47
N GLY A 712 -13.79 18.16 13.36
CA GLY A 712 -13.13 17.86 14.63
C GLY A 712 -11.60 17.84 14.64
N SER A 713 -10.90 18.17 13.54
CA SER A 713 -9.43 18.33 13.62
C SER A 713 -9.05 19.56 14.46
N LEU A 714 -8.01 19.46 15.31
CA LEU A 714 -7.55 20.58 16.15
C LEU A 714 -7.23 21.84 15.30
N TRP A 715 -6.61 21.62 14.14
CA TRP A 715 -6.28 22.70 13.21
C TRP A 715 -7.53 23.35 12.60
N SER A 716 -8.52 22.57 12.13
CA SER A 716 -9.74 23.14 11.54
C SER A 716 -10.55 23.91 12.57
N VAL A 717 -10.68 23.40 13.80
CA VAL A 717 -11.35 24.10 14.91
C VAL A 717 -10.64 25.41 15.25
N TYR A 718 -9.31 25.39 15.39
CA TYR A 718 -8.52 26.58 15.70
C TYR A 718 -8.64 27.67 14.61
N ILE A 719 -8.50 27.28 13.35
CA ILE A 719 -8.61 28.19 12.19
C ILE A 719 -10.03 28.76 12.08
N GLY A 720 -11.05 27.92 12.23
CA GLY A 720 -12.46 28.33 12.20
C GLY A 720 -12.77 29.35 13.29
N ASN A 721 -12.35 29.11 14.53
CA ASN A 721 -12.58 30.04 15.64
C ASN A 721 -11.81 31.36 15.45
N LYS A 722 -10.60 31.30 14.90
CA LYS A 722 -9.76 32.48 14.64
C LYS A 722 -10.31 33.37 13.51
N TYR A 723 -10.77 32.78 12.40
CA TYR A 723 -11.10 33.52 11.17
C TYR A 723 -12.58 33.56 10.82
N CYS A 724 -13.35 32.51 11.08
CA CYS A 724 -14.77 32.45 10.72
C CYS A 724 -15.67 33.12 11.78
N LYS A 725 -15.25 33.17 13.05
CA LYS A 725 -15.95 33.89 14.14
C LYS A 725 -17.46 33.58 14.23
N LYS A 726 -17.84 32.30 14.18
CA LYS A 726 -19.23 31.81 14.16
C LYS A 726 -20.05 32.12 12.89
N ARG A 727 -19.40 32.56 11.80
CA ARG A 727 -20.02 32.59 10.47
C ARG A 727 -19.63 31.36 9.67
N HIS A 728 -20.46 31.00 8.70
CA HIS A 728 -20.11 29.94 7.75
C HIS A 728 -18.74 30.19 7.07
N PRO A 729 -17.89 29.16 6.90
CA PRO A 729 -16.58 29.24 6.26
C PRO A 729 -16.53 30.01 4.92
N VAL A 730 -17.57 29.89 4.10
CA VAL A 730 -17.65 30.53 2.78
C VAL A 730 -17.70 32.06 2.88
N LEU A 731 -18.24 32.62 3.97
CA LEU A 731 -18.32 34.07 4.20
C LEU A 731 -17.05 34.66 4.81
N ALA A 732 -16.08 33.82 5.21
CA ALA A 732 -14.90 34.31 5.88
C ALA A 732 -14.00 35.15 4.96
N VAL A 733 -13.41 36.20 5.51
CA VAL A 733 -12.57 37.16 4.77
C VAL A 733 -11.07 37.00 5.09
N GLY A 734 -10.23 37.40 4.15
CA GLY A 734 -8.77 37.32 4.27
C GLY A 734 -8.07 38.60 4.75
N THR A 735 -8.79 39.68 5.03
CA THR A 735 -8.21 40.98 5.41
C THR A 735 -7.56 40.90 6.79
N GLY A 736 -6.29 41.33 6.90
CA GLY A 736 -5.50 41.23 8.14
C GLY A 736 -5.16 39.80 8.57
N ALA A 737 -5.52 38.78 7.79
CA ALA A 737 -5.30 37.37 8.12
C ALA A 737 -3.89 36.88 7.78
N SER A 738 -3.56 35.69 8.28
CA SER A 738 -2.30 35.04 7.98
C SER A 738 -2.15 34.76 6.47
N GLN A 739 -0.94 34.48 6.06
CA GLN A 739 -0.68 34.11 4.67
C GLN A 739 -1.30 32.76 4.30
N ALA A 740 -1.25 31.79 5.20
CA ALA A 740 -1.83 30.48 4.96
C ALA A 740 -3.34 30.60 4.73
N TRP A 741 -4.04 31.34 5.60
CA TRP A 741 -5.47 31.61 5.45
C TRP A 741 -5.81 32.33 4.15
N ARG A 742 -5.09 33.40 3.80
CA ARG A 742 -5.30 34.10 2.52
C ARG A 742 -5.10 33.17 1.31
N SER A 743 -4.13 32.27 1.39
CA SER A 743 -3.86 31.31 0.31
C SER A 743 -4.97 30.25 0.21
N MET A 744 -5.55 29.84 1.36
CA MET A 744 -6.71 28.96 1.42
C MET A 744 -7.99 29.63 0.87
N ILE A 745 -8.23 30.90 1.20
CA ILE A 745 -9.35 31.68 0.65
C ILE A 745 -9.24 31.82 -0.87
N ASN A 746 -8.05 32.02 -1.43
CA ASN A 746 -7.87 31.97 -2.88
C ASN A 746 -8.18 30.58 -3.45
N GLY A 747 -7.89 29.52 -2.69
CA GLY A 747 -8.25 28.14 -3.06
C GLY A 747 -9.75 27.88 -3.01
N ARG A 748 -10.49 28.51 -2.08
CA ARG A 748 -11.96 28.39 -1.91
C ARG A 748 -12.70 28.59 -3.22
N GLU A 749 -12.44 29.71 -3.90
CA GLU A 749 -13.11 30.07 -5.16
C GLU A 749 -12.89 29.02 -6.26
N GLU A 750 -11.76 28.31 -6.23
CA GLU A 750 -11.42 27.29 -7.22
C GLU A 750 -12.03 25.92 -6.92
N VAL A 751 -12.44 25.66 -5.68
CA VAL A 751 -12.82 24.30 -5.23
C VAL A 751 -14.24 24.16 -4.70
N GLU A 752 -14.85 25.20 -4.12
CA GLU A 752 -16.23 25.13 -3.59
C GLU A 752 -17.24 24.62 -4.63
N PRO A 753 -17.20 25.04 -5.91
CA PRO A 753 -18.09 24.48 -6.93
C PRO A 753 -17.95 22.96 -7.15
N TYR A 754 -16.85 22.36 -6.67
CA TYR A 754 -16.55 20.93 -6.80
C TYR A 754 -16.78 20.13 -5.50
N ILE A 755 -17.27 20.78 -4.44
CA ILE A 755 -17.70 20.12 -3.21
C ILE A 755 -19.21 19.96 -3.31
N TRP A 756 -19.70 18.73 -3.39
CA TRP A 756 -21.13 18.44 -3.36
C TRP A 756 -21.50 17.79 -2.02
N TRP A 757 -22.53 18.28 -1.36
CA TRP A 757 -23.01 17.76 -0.08
C TRP A 757 -24.21 16.86 -0.30
N GLN A 758 -24.03 15.56 -0.13
CA GLN A 758 -25.12 14.59 -0.15
C GLN A 758 -25.88 14.68 1.18
N LEU A 759 -27.15 15.09 1.09
CA LEU A 759 -28.04 15.19 2.25
C LEU A 759 -28.28 13.82 2.90
N LYS A 760 -28.17 13.82 4.23
CA LYS A 760 -28.46 12.74 5.17
C LYS A 760 -29.42 13.30 6.22
N ASN A 761 -28.92 13.80 7.35
CA ASN A 761 -29.75 14.46 8.36
C ASN A 761 -30.03 15.95 8.06
N GLY A 762 -29.47 16.51 6.98
CA GLY A 762 -29.77 17.85 6.50
C GLY A 762 -29.06 18.96 7.27
N ASN A 763 -27.92 18.66 7.90
CA ASN A 763 -27.14 19.63 8.67
C ASN A 763 -26.23 20.53 7.80
N SER A 764 -26.23 20.34 6.48
CA SER A 764 -25.61 21.28 5.55
C SER A 764 -26.30 22.64 5.59
N SER A 765 -25.55 23.70 5.28
CA SER A 765 -26.11 25.04 5.17
C SER A 765 -27.01 25.16 3.94
N PHE A 766 -28.25 25.62 4.12
CA PHE A 766 -29.21 25.81 3.03
C PHE A 766 -28.65 26.73 1.93
N TRP A 767 -28.03 27.85 2.32
CA TRP A 767 -27.54 28.86 1.39
C TRP A 767 -26.11 28.61 0.90
N PHE A 768 -25.21 28.19 1.78
CA PHE A 768 -23.77 28.23 1.50
C PHE A 768 -23.17 26.91 1.03
N ASP A 769 -23.89 25.80 1.20
CA ASP A 769 -23.43 24.49 0.76
C ASP A 769 -24.08 24.08 -0.55
N ASN A 770 -23.28 23.52 -1.44
CA ASN A 770 -23.77 22.97 -2.70
C ASN A 770 -24.36 21.58 -2.46
N TRP A 771 -25.57 21.53 -1.90
CA TRP A 771 -26.35 20.30 -1.73
C TRP A 771 -27.26 20.02 -2.94
N THR A 772 -27.57 21.04 -3.75
CA THR A 772 -28.41 20.92 -4.96
C THR A 772 -27.67 20.38 -6.19
N ASN A 773 -26.33 20.30 -6.15
CA ASN A 773 -25.46 19.98 -7.30
C ASN A 773 -25.49 21.04 -8.43
N PHE A 774 -26.13 22.19 -8.22
CA PHE A 774 -26.12 23.34 -9.14
C PHE A 774 -25.24 24.49 -8.64
N GLY A 775 -24.59 24.31 -7.48
CA GLY A 775 -23.84 25.36 -6.78
C GLY A 775 -24.50 25.69 -5.44
N ALA A 776 -23.83 26.51 -4.63
CA ALA A 776 -24.42 27.03 -3.41
C ALA A 776 -25.50 28.06 -3.77
N LEU A 777 -26.70 27.92 -3.17
CA LEU A 777 -27.87 28.76 -3.48
C LEU A 777 -27.58 30.25 -3.27
N TYR A 778 -26.70 30.60 -2.34
CA TYR A 778 -26.24 31.97 -2.11
C TYR A 778 -25.69 32.65 -3.37
N TYR A 779 -25.03 31.90 -4.26
CA TYR A 779 -24.49 32.43 -5.51
C TYR A 779 -25.44 32.28 -6.70
N THR A 780 -26.33 31.29 -6.68
CA THR A 780 -27.25 31.03 -7.81
C THR A 780 -28.51 31.89 -7.74
N GLU A 781 -29.05 32.12 -6.54
CA GLU A 781 -30.30 32.87 -6.33
C GLU A 781 -30.07 34.38 -6.13
N GLY A 782 -28.82 34.82 -5.97
CA GLY A 782 -28.42 36.23 -5.99
C GLY A 782 -29.17 37.11 -4.98
N GLU A 783 -30.09 37.94 -5.46
CA GLU A 783 -30.83 38.93 -4.66
C GLU A 783 -31.77 38.32 -3.61
N LEU A 784 -32.19 37.07 -3.79
CA LEU A 784 -33.02 36.33 -2.82
C LEU A 784 -32.20 35.72 -1.67
N ALA A 785 -30.87 35.71 -1.79
CA ALA A 785 -30.01 35.06 -0.82
C ALA A 785 -29.95 35.83 0.51
N VAL A 786 -30.11 35.11 1.62
CA VAL A 786 -30.03 35.67 2.97
C VAL A 786 -28.71 35.25 3.61
N GLU A 787 -28.07 36.17 4.34
CA GLU A 787 -26.83 35.86 5.09
C GLU A 787 -27.08 35.06 6.39
N GLU A 788 -28.33 34.83 6.75
CA GLU A 788 -28.74 34.05 7.91
C GLU A 788 -28.52 32.55 7.65
N GLU A 789 -27.73 31.92 8.53
CA GLU A 789 -27.40 30.50 8.41
C GLU A 789 -28.56 29.64 8.93
N ARG A 790 -29.21 28.92 8.02
CA ARG A 790 -30.21 27.88 8.34
C ARG A 790 -29.76 26.55 7.77
N GLU A 791 -30.06 25.47 8.49
CA GLU A 791 -29.80 24.11 8.05
C GLU A 791 -30.89 23.63 7.09
N VAL A 792 -30.54 22.73 6.17
CA VAL A 792 -31.50 22.18 5.19
C VAL A 792 -32.64 21.41 5.87
N ASN A 793 -32.37 20.75 7.00
CA ASN A 793 -33.39 20.06 7.79
C ASN A 793 -34.52 21.00 8.28
N THR A 794 -34.26 22.31 8.39
CA THR A 794 -35.31 23.28 8.73
C THR A 794 -36.27 23.52 7.58
N PHE A 795 -36.06 22.96 6.40
CA PHE A 795 -36.95 23.05 5.25
C PHE A 795 -37.61 21.71 4.90
N ALA A 796 -37.40 20.68 5.72
CA ALA A 796 -37.96 19.35 5.53
C ALA A 796 -38.54 18.79 6.82
N ASP A 797 -39.63 18.04 6.70
CA ASP A 797 -40.14 17.14 7.73
C ASP A 797 -39.66 15.72 7.46
N THR A 798 -39.91 14.79 8.38
CA THR A 798 -39.44 13.40 8.29
C THR A 798 -39.85 12.73 6.96
N GLY A 799 -38.95 12.74 5.97
CA GLY A 799 -39.17 12.14 4.65
C GLY A 799 -39.94 13.00 3.62
N SER A 800 -40.21 14.28 3.89
CA SER A 800 -40.90 15.18 2.94
C SER A 800 -40.42 16.63 3.03
N TRP A 801 -40.32 17.34 1.89
CA TRP A 801 -40.02 18.77 1.87
C TRP A 801 -41.22 19.61 2.35
N ARG A 802 -40.95 20.71 3.08
CA ARG A 802 -41.96 21.68 3.50
C ARG A 802 -42.16 22.72 2.39
N ILE A 803 -43.18 22.51 1.57
CA ILE A 803 -43.46 23.34 0.38
C ILE A 803 -43.58 24.82 0.79
N ASP A 804 -44.41 25.13 1.79
CA ASP A 804 -44.64 26.50 2.28
C ASP A 804 -43.37 27.19 2.81
N ALA A 805 -42.35 26.43 3.23
CA ALA A 805 -41.09 26.96 3.74
C ALA A 805 -40.05 27.23 2.64
N ILE A 806 -40.22 26.63 1.45
CA ILE A 806 -39.30 26.75 0.31
C ILE A 806 -39.86 27.73 -0.72
N GLU A 807 -41.17 27.69 -0.97
CA GLU A 807 -41.85 28.60 -1.89
C GLU A 807 -41.65 30.05 -1.46
N GLY A 808 -41.19 30.89 -2.38
CA GLY A 808 -40.89 32.31 -2.13
C GLY A 808 -39.53 32.58 -1.46
N VAL A 809 -38.81 31.54 -1.01
CA VAL A 809 -37.42 31.66 -0.51
C VAL A 809 -36.40 31.55 -1.65
N VAL A 810 -36.67 30.69 -2.63
CA VAL A 810 -35.85 30.51 -3.84
C VAL A 810 -36.70 30.70 -5.10
N SER A 811 -36.07 30.81 -6.26
CA SER A 811 -36.76 30.91 -7.56
C SER A 811 -37.73 29.76 -7.81
N VAL A 812 -38.72 29.98 -8.69
CA VAL A 812 -39.73 28.97 -9.04
C VAL A 812 -39.08 27.75 -9.68
N GLU A 813 -38.07 27.96 -10.53
CA GLU A 813 -37.30 26.90 -11.17
C GLU A 813 -36.54 26.06 -10.14
N MET A 814 -35.87 26.70 -9.17
CA MET A 814 -35.13 25.98 -8.13
C MET A 814 -36.07 25.24 -7.17
N THR A 815 -37.21 25.84 -6.84
CA THR A 815 -38.28 25.19 -6.06
C THR A 815 -38.72 23.90 -6.74
N TYR A 816 -38.99 23.94 -8.04
CA TYR A 816 -39.36 22.76 -8.81
C TYR A 816 -38.27 21.68 -8.77
N ILE A 817 -37.00 22.05 -8.90
CA ILE A 817 -35.87 21.12 -8.84
C ILE A 817 -35.76 20.47 -7.45
N ILE A 818 -35.84 21.26 -6.38
CA ILE A 818 -35.72 20.76 -5.00
C ILE A 818 -36.85 19.76 -4.71
N LEU A 819 -38.09 20.12 -5.02
CA LEU A 819 -39.26 19.30 -4.70
C LEU A 819 -39.33 18.00 -5.52
N ASN A 820 -38.91 18.03 -6.80
CA ASN A 820 -39.11 16.89 -7.71
C ASN A 820 -37.85 16.04 -7.96
N SER A 821 -36.65 16.61 -7.79
CA SER A 821 -35.39 15.98 -8.21
C SER A 821 -34.45 15.65 -7.05
N ILE A 822 -34.65 16.21 -5.86
CA ILE A 822 -33.77 16.02 -4.70
C ILE A 822 -34.57 15.35 -3.58
N PRO A 823 -34.12 14.18 -3.07
CA PRO A 823 -34.78 13.57 -1.92
C PRO A 823 -34.59 14.42 -0.65
N PRO A 824 -35.60 14.54 0.21
CA PRO A 824 -35.46 15.24 1.48
C PRO A 824 -34.47 14.51 2.41
N PRO A 825 -33.88 15.22 3.39
CA PRO A 825 -33.04 14.62 4.42
C PRO A 825 -33.76 13.47 5.16
N ILE A 826 -33.10 12.31 5.28
CA ILE A 826 -33.60 11.12 5.98
C ILE A 826 -32.44 10.50 6.79
N GLY A 827 -32.68 10.26 8.08
CA GLY A 827 -31.77 9.56 8.99
C GLY A 827 -30.99 10.49 9.93
N ASN A 828 -30.13 9.89 10.76
CA ASN A 828 -29.37 10.60 11.81
C ASN A 828 -27.90 10.84 11.45
N GLU A 829 -27.44 10.34 10.29
CA GLU A 829 -26.07 10.52 9.84
C GLU A 829 -25.82 11.96 9.36
N ILE A 830 -24.62 12.48 9.61
CA ILE A 830 -24.20 13.80 9.14
C ILE A 830 -24.10 13.80 7.60
N ASP A 831 -24.45 14.92 6.98
CA ASP A 831 -24.33 15.11 5.53
C ASP A 831 -22.91 14.85 5.03
N ARG A 832 -22.82 14.24 3.85
CA ARG A 832 -21.56 13.71 3.31
C ARG A 832 -21.05 14.56 2.16
N ALA A 833 -19.84 15.10 2.30
CA ALA A 833 -19.16 15.81 1.22
C ALA A 833 -18.52 14.84 0.20
N TRP A 834 -18.75 15.12 -1.07
CA TRP A 834 -18.18 14.43 -2.23
C TRP A 834 -17.36 15.40 -3.10
N TRP A 835 -16.22 14.93 -3.59
CA TRP A 835 -15.39 15.68 -4.53
C TRP A 835 -15.79 15.38 -5.98
N THR A 836 -16.49 16.30 -6.63
CA THR A 836 -17.01 16.11 -8.00
C THR A 836 -15.94 16.28 -9.08
N GLY A 837 -14.75 16.79 -8.73
CA GLY A 837 -13.63 16.96 -9.66
C GLY A 837 -13.03 15.64 -10.19
N ASN A 838 -13.49 14.48 -9.72
CA ASN A 838 -13.26 13.20 -10.35
C ASN A 838 -14.41 12.21 -10.04
N LYS A 839 -14.53 11.14 -10.83
CA LYS A 839 -15.60 10.15 -10.66
C LYS A 839 -15.57 9.39 -9.33
N SER A 840 -14.41 9.24 -8.69
CA SER A 840 -14.33 8.46 -7.43
C SER A 840 -14.92 9.19 -6.23
N GLY A 841 -15.19 10.50 -6.35
CA GLY A 841 -15.72 11.29 -5.24
C GLY A 841 -14.69 11.60 -4.14
N VAL A 842 -13.47 11.06 -4.27
CA VAL A 842 -12.38 11.28 -3.31
C VAL A 842 -11.50 12.42 -3.80
N PHE A 843 -11.22 13.39 -2.92
CA PHE A 843 -10.31 14.48 -3.25
C PHE A 843 -8.92 13.95 -3.62
N SER A 844 -8.34 14.49 -4.70
CA SER A 844 -6.94 14.26 -5.02
C SER A 844 -6.27 15.55 -5.49
N SER A 845 -5.03 15.78 -5.05
CA SER A 845 -4.23 16.92 -5.54
C SER A 845 -4.03 16.87 -7.07
N LYS A 846 -4.13 15.69 -7.69
CA LYS A 846 -4.09 15.53 -9.15
C LYS A 846 -5.34 16.12 -9.81
N SER A 847 -6.54 15.81 -9.32
CA SER A 847 -7.79 16.37 -9.86
C SER A 847 -7.85 17.87 -9.63
N ALA A 848 -7.50 18.35 -8.43
CA ALA A 848 -7.40 19.79 -8.14
C ALA A 848 -6.41 20.48 -9.09
N TYR A 849 -5.20 19.93 -9.30
CA TYR A 849 -4.25 20.47 -10.27
C TYR A 849 -4.82 20.57 -11.70
N GLN A 850 -5.62 19.59 -12.13
CA GLN A 850 -6.22 19.61 -13.47
C GLN A 850 -7.30 20.68 -13.62
N ILE A 851 -8.01 21.02 -12.54
CA ILE A 851 -9.00 22.11 -12.51
C ILE A 851 -8.29 23.46 -12.54
N ILE A 852 -7.26 23.64 -11.72
CA ILE A 852 -6.62 24.94 -11.44
C ILE A 852 -5.63 25.37 -12.52
N ARG A 853 -4.99 24.41 -13.20
CA ARG A 853 -3.95 24.73 -14.18
C ARG A 853 -4.50 25.51 -15.37
N PRO A 854 -3.69 26.37 -16.00
CA PRO A 854 -4.00 26.90 -17.32
C PRO A 854 -4.18 25.75 -18.33
N ARG A 855 -5.24 25.82 -19.14
CA ARG A 855 -5.53 24.86 -20.21
C ARG A 855 -5.32 25.49 -21.58
N ARG A 856 -4.86 24.70 -22.53
CA ARG A 856 -4.84 25.04 -23.96
C ARG A 856 -5.70 24.06 -24.75
N ASN A 857 -6.04 24.45 -25.97
CA ASN A 857 -6.72 23.55 -26.91
C ASN A 857 -5.89 22.29 -27.12
N LYS A 858 -6.55 21.13 -27.12
CA LYS A 858 -5.91 19.85 -27.38
C LYS A 858 -5.39 19.84 -28.82
N ILE A 859 -4.14 19.43 -28.97
CA ILE A 859 -3.49 19.27 -30.28
C ILE A 859 -3.63 17.80 -30.65
N GLU A 860 -4.54 17.45 -31.57
CA GLU A 860 -4.81 16.05 -31.95
C GLU A 860 -3.55 15.29 -32.34
N CYS A 861 -2.62 15.95 -33.04
CA CYS A 861 -1.42 15.30 -33.56
C CYS A 861 -0.32 15.07 -32.51
N SER A 862 -0.42 15.73 -31.34
CA SER A 862 0.60 15.63 -30.28
C SER A 862 0.69 14.24 -29.66
N GLN A 863 -0.42 13.48 -29.64
CA GLN A 863 -0.45 12.10 -29.16
C GLN A 863 0.37 11.14 -30.04
N PHE A 864 0.62 11.49 -31.30
CA PHE A 864 1.35 10.66 -32.25
C PHE A 864 2.87 10.85 -32.17
N ILE A 865 3.35 11.88 -31.46
CA ILE A 865 4.78 12.11 -31.23
C ILE A 865 5.36 11.06 -30.27
N TRP A 866 4.59 10.73 -29.22
CA TRP A 866 5.07 9.95 -28.07
C TRP A 866 4.68 8.47 -28.19
N VAL A 867 5.25 7.80 -29.19
CA VAL A 867 4.97 6.38 -29.43
C VAL A 867 5.65 5.50 -28.39
N THR A 868 4.87 4.59 -27.79
CA THR A 868 5.36 3.53 -26.91
C THR A 868 6.42 2.67 -27.62
N GLY A 869 7.55 2.42 -26.95
CA GLY A 869 8.66 1.63 -27.50
C GLY A 869 9.73 2.44 -28.25
N LEU A 870 9.47 3.71 -28.60
CA LEU A 870 10.50 4.60 -29.12
C LEU A 870 11.30 5.27 -27.98
N PRO A 871 12.63 5.42 -28.11
CA PRO A 871 13.42 6.18 -27.14
C PRO A 871 12.98 7.65 -27.04
N PHE A 872 12.86 8.17 -25.82
CA PHE A 872 12.43 9.56 -25.55
C PHE A 872 13.19 10.60 -26.38
N LYS A 873 14.49 10.40 -26.63
CA LYS A 873 15.33 11.34 -27.40
C LYS A 873 14.78 11.58 -28.83
N ILE A 874 14.17 10.58 -29.45
CA ILE A 874 13.63 10.62 -30.81
C ILE A 874 12.28 11.37 -30.83
N ALA A 875 11.36 10.99 -29.93
CA ALA A 875 10.08 11.68 -29.77
C ALA A 875 10.26 13.15 -29.36
N PHE A 876 11.16 13.42 -28.42
CA PHE A 876 11.52 14.78 -28.01
C PHE A 876 12.11 15.60 -29.16
N PHE A 877 12.88 14.97 -30.05
CA PHE A 877 13.39 15.67 -31.23
C PHE A 877 12.25 16.09 -32.17
N LEU A 878 11.30 15.20 -32.48
CA LEU A 878 10.14 15.57 -33.29
C LEU A 878 9.31 16.67 -32.62
N TRP A 879 9.10 16.61 -31.30
CA TRP A 879 8.43 17.68 -30.56
C TRP A 879 9.11 19.04 -30.77
N ARG A 880 10.45 19.09 -30.77
CA ARG A 880 11.21 20.32 -31.07
C ARG A 880 11.06 20.78 -32.52
N VAL A 881 11.04 19.84 -33.47
CA VAL A 881 10.82 20.14 -34.90
C VAL A 881 9.45 20.78 -35.08
N LEU A 882 8.40 20.22 -34.49
CA LEU A 882 7.04 20.77 -34.59
C LEU A 882 6.89 22.16 -33.96
N LYS A 883 7.74 22.50 -32.98
CA LYS A 883 7.80 23.83 -32.37
C LYS A 883 8.69 24.82 -33.15
N GLY A 884 9.39 24.38 -34.20
CA GLY A 884 10.38 25.20 -34.90
C GLY A 884 11.60 25.54 -34.04
N ARG A 885 11.97 24.67 -33.10
CA ARG A 885 13.01 24.92 -32.07
C ARG A 885 14.21 23.98 -32.23
N VAL A 886 14.69 23.83 -33.45
CA VAL A 886 15.88 23.03 -33.82
C VAL A 886 16.95 23.94 -34.44
N PRO A 887 18.25 23.62 -34.28
CA PRO A 887 19.35 24.46 -34.79
C PRO A 887 19.60 24.21 -36.28
N THR A 888 18.58 24.41 -37.10
CA THR A 888 18.70 24.55 -38.56
C THR A 888 19.20 25.95 -38.90
N ASP A 889 19.85 26.11 -40.05
CA ASP A 889 20.51 27.37 -40.37
C ASP A 889 19.52 28.56 -40.43
N ASP A 890 18.31 28.35 -40.96
CA ASP A 890 17.22 29.35 -40.95
C ASP A 890 16.82 29.81 -39.52
N ASN A 891 16.73 28.88 -38.58
CA ASN A 891 16.39 29.17 -37.18
C ASN A 891 17.54 29.82 -36.43
N LEU A 892 18.79 29.47 -36.75
CA LEU A 892 19.98 30.12 -36.19
C LEU A 892 20.12 31.56 -36.70
N LYS A 893 19.85 31.83 -37.99
CA LYS A 893 19.73 33.19 -38.55
C LYS A 893 18.65 34.01 -37.83
N ARG A 894 17.44 33.46 -37.64
CA ARG A 894 16.37 34.10 -36.84
C ARG A 894 16.77 34.37 -35.39
N CYS A 895 17.69 33.58 -34.86
CA CYS A 895 18.27 33.75 -33.53
C CYS A 895 19.42 34.77 -33.47
N ARG A 896 19.67 35.53 -34.54
CA ARG A 896 20.76 36.52 -34.69
C ARG A 896 22.17 35.90 -34.56
N ILE A 897 22.34 34.64 -34.96
CA ILE A 897 23.67 34.01 -35.03
C ILE A 897 24.16 34.15 -36.48
N PRO A 898 25.32 34.81 -36.72
CA PRO A 898 25.83 35.03 -38.07
C PRO A 898 26.36 33.73 -38.66
N ILE A 899 25.61 33.12 -39.58
CA ILE A 899 26.01 31.91 -40.29
C ILE A 899 25.61 31.98 -41.76
N VAL A 900 26.40 31.32 -42.61
CA VAL A 900 26.05 31.07 -44.01
C VAL A 900 25.15 29.84 -44.06
N SER A 901 23.96 29.97 -44.65
CA SER A 901 23.04 28.84 -44.83
C SER A 901 23.49 28.05 -46.05
N LYS A 902 23.85 26.78 -45.86
CA LYS A 902 24.17 25.86 -46.95
C LYS A 902 23.64 24.47 -46.62
N CYS A 903 22.71 23.99 -47.42
CA CYS A 903 22.22 22.62 -47.32
C CYS A 903 23.26 21.65 -47.90
N TYR A 904 23.62 20.62 -47.15
CA TYR A 904 24.52 19.54 -47.58
C TYR A 904 23.77 18.36 -48.24
N CYS A 905 22.52 18.56 -48.67
CA CYS A 905 21.70 17.52 -49.30
C CYS A 905 21.67 17.60 -50.83
N TYR A 906 22.24 18.67 -51.41
CA TYR A 906 22.18 18.94 -52.86
C TYR A 906 23.49 19.60 -53.32
N GLU A 907 23.88 19.37 -54.58
CA GLU A 907 25.15 19.86 -55.15
C GLU A 907 25.10 21.36 -55.50
N GLU A 908 23.94 21.88 -55.92
CA GLU A 908 23.79 23.30 -56.33
C GLU A 908 23.54 24.28 -55.16
N GLY A 909 23.68 23.84 -53.90
CA GLY A 909 23.65 24.72 -52.73
C GLY A 909 22.34 25.50 -52.51
N CYS A 910 21.35 24.88 -51.88
CA CYS A 910 20.12 25.56 -51.43
C CYS A 910 20.18 25.96 -49.94
N GLU A 911 19.30 26.87 -49.50
CA GLU A 911 19.17 27.22 -48.09
C GLU A 911 18.67 26.04 -47.24
N GLU A 912 19.28 25.80 -46.08
CA GLU A 912 18.84 24.78 -45.13
C GLU A 912 17.61 25.26 -44.34
N THR A 913 16.43 24.83 -44.78
CA THR A 913 15.16 25.01 -44.05
C THR A 913 14.63 23.68 -43.50
N MET A 914 13.79 23.72 -42.47
CA MET A 914 13.17 22.50 -41.91
C MET A 914 12.33 21.72 -42.95
N ASN A 915 11.53 22.42 -43.76
CA ASN A 915 10.71 21.77 -44.78
C ASN A 915 11.58 21.12 -45.85
N HIS A 916 12.67 21.79 -46.26
CA HIS A 916 13.61 21.19 -47.20
C HIS A 916 14.29 19.95 -46.61
N LEU A 917 14.85 20.07 -45.40
CA LEU A 917 15.61 19.00 -44.77
C LEU A 917 14.78 17.73 -44.51
N PHE A 918 13.54 17.88 -44.05
CA PHE A 918 12.72 16.76 -43.59
C PHE A 918 11.71 16.26 -44.62
N LEU A 919 11.40 17.03 -45.67
CA LEU A 919 10.36 16.68 -46.63
C LEU A 919 10.82 16.71 -48.09
N THR A 920 11.38 17.85 -48.57
CA THR A 920 11.61 18.04 -50.02
C THR A 920 13.01 17.66 -50.52
N ALA A 921 13.98 17.45 -49.64
CA ALA A 921 15.31 16.99 -50.04
C ALA A 921 15.25 15.62 -50.72
N PRO A 922 16.10 15.33 -51.75
CA PRO A 922 16.01 14.10 -52.54
C PRO A 922 16.03 12.81 -51.70
N VAL A 923 16.89 12.77 -50.67
CA VAL A 923 16.98 11.62 -49.74
C VAL A 923 15.72 11.51 -48.88
N ALA A 924 15.15 12.62 -48.42
CA ALA A 924 13.91 12.62 -47.66
C ALA A 924 12.75 12.08 -48.51
N CYS A 925 12.58 12.59 -49.73
CA CYS A 925 11.57 12.11 -50.68
C CYS A 925 11.67 10.59 -50.90
N LYS A 926 12.88 10.06 -51.15
CA LYS A 926 13.09 8.62 -51.33
C LYS A 926 12.74 7.79 -50.08
N LEU A 927 12.98 8.31 -48.87
CA LEU A 927 12.61 7.62 -47.62
C LEU A 927 11.10 7.62 -47.39
N TRP A 928 10.44 8.78 -47.58
CA TRP A 928 8.99 8.88 -47.45
C TRP A 928 8.27 8.00 -48.47
N GLN A 929 8.74 7.97 -49.73
CA GLN A 929 8.22 7.05 -50.74
C GLN A 929 8.38 5.58 -50.32
N HIS A 930 9.56 5.20 -49.83
CA HIS A 930 9.84 3.81 -49.45
C HIS A 930 9.04 3.31 -48.24
N PHE A 931 8.87 4.14 -47.19
CA PHE A 931 8.24 3.70 -45.95
C PHE A 931 6.76 4.06 -45.81
N VAL A 932 6.28 5.10 -46.50
CA VAL A 932 4.91 5.62 -46.37
C VAL A 932 4.11 5.45 -47.66
N SER A 933 4.62 5.89 -48.82
CA SER A 933 3.86 5.70 -50.07
C SER A 933 3.65 4.24 -50.41
N SER A 934 4.61 3.37 -50.05
CA SER A 934 4.49 1.92 -50.20
C SER A 934 3.36 1.28 -49.39
N THR A 935 2.82 1.96 -48.38
CA THR A 935 1.66 1.48 -47.62
C THR A 935 0.33 1.97 -48.20
N GLY A 936 0.35 2.67 -49.35
CA GLY A 936 -0.82 3.28 -49.98
C GLY A 936 -1.21 4.67 -49.42
N ILE A 937 -0.40 5.25 -48.53
CA ILE A 937 -0.70 6.55 -47.90
C ILE A 937 0.02 7.67 -48.66
N LYS A 938 -0.71 8.73 -49.01
CA LYS A 938 -0.13 9.94 -49.60
C LYS A 938 0.34 10.90 -48.49
N TYR A 939 1.58 11.38 -48.60
CA TYR A 939 2.16 12.38 -47.68
C TYR A 939 2.33 13.77 -48.32
N ALA A 940 1.67 14.02 -49.47
CA ALA A 940 1.92 15.16 -50.36
C ALA A 940 1.85 16.55 -49.70
N GLY A 941 2.67 17.49 -50.21
CA GLY A 941 2.71 18.90 -49.84
C GLY A 941 4.14 19.48 -49.74
N ASN A 942 4.26 20.81 -49.64
CA ASN A 942 5.54 21.52 -49.45
C ASN A 942 5.85 21.85 -47.97
N GLN A 943 4.94 21.51 -47.06
CA GLN A 943 5.05 21.79 -45.64
C GLN A 943 5.03 20.51 -44.81
N LEU A 944 5.93 20.42 -43.82
CA LEU A 944 6.10 19.23 -43.00
C LEU A 944 4.86 18.88 -42.17
N PHE A 945 4.19 19.87 -41.58
CA PHE A 945 3.08 19.62 -40.66
C PHE A 945 1.83 19.02 -41.35
N PRO A 946 1.34 19.56 -42.48
CA PRO A 946 0.29 18.90 -43.26
C PRO A 946 0.66 17.48 -43.70
N ALA A 947 1.91 17.26 -44.14
CA ALA A 947 2.40 15.94 -44.55
C ALA A 947 2.30 14.93 -43.39
N LEU A 948 2.75 15.31 -42.20
CA LEU A 948 2.65 14.47 -40.99
C LEU A 948 1.19 14.14 -40.63
N ASN A 949 0.31 15.14 -40.69
CA ASN A 949 -1.10 14.97 -40.37
C ASN A 949 -1.78 13.99 -41.34
N ASN A 950 -1.46 14.09 -42.64
CA ASN A 950 -1.95 13.17 -43.67
C ASN A 950 -1.53 11.72 -43.38
N VAL A 951 -0.29 11.51 -42.95
CA VAL A 951 0.17 10.15 -42.57
C VAL A 951 -0.54 9.66 -41.31
N TRP A 952 -0.69 10.49 -40.28
CA TRP A 952 -1.31 10.06 -39.03
C TRP A 952 -2.82 9.78 -39.13
N LYS A 953 -3.52 10.48 -40.02
CA LYS A 953 -4.93 10.23 -40.35
C LYS A 953 -5.11 9.10 -41.36
N GLY A 954 -4.23 8.99 -42.36
CA GLY A 954 -4.32 7.98 -43.42
C GLY A 954 -4.14 6.52 -42.95
N VAL A 955 -3.70 6.29 -41.71
CA VAL A 955 -3.55 4.93 -41.12
C VAL A 955 -4.81 4.41 -40.44
N GLU A 956 -5.88 5.21 -40.33
CA GLU A 956 -7.13 4.77 -39.70
C GLU A 956 -7.64 3.49 -40.38
N GLY A 957 -8.03 2.48 -39.61
CA GLY A 957 -8.47 1.18 -40.14
C GLY A 957 -7.37 0.17 -40.50
N MET A 958 -6.10 0.57 -40.59
CA MET A 958 -4.99 -0.37 -40.88
C MET A 958 -4.55 -1.18 -39.66
N LYS A 959 -4.24 -2.47 -39.84
CA LYS A 959 -3.69 -3.32 -38.75
C LYS A 959 -2.33 -2.81 -38.25
N ALA A 960 -1.50 -2.27 -39.15
CA ALA A 960 -0.17 -1.75 -38.84
C ALA A 960 -0.14 -0.31 -38.27
N ARG A 961 -1.30 0.29 -37.94
CA ARG A 961 -1.41 1.73 -37.56
C ARG A 961 -0.43 2.22 -36.50
N HIS A 962 -0.13 1.40 -35.48
CA HIS A 962 0.76 1.77 -34.37
C HIS A 962 2.22 1.90 -34.84
N ILE A 963 2.63 1.06 -35.79
CA ILE A 963 3.97 1.08 -36.37
C ILE A 963 4.07 2.25 -37.36
N ILE A 964 3.10 2.40 -38.26
CA ILE A 964 3.14 3.47 -39.28
C ILE A 964 3.11 4.86 -38.66
N ARG A 965 2.36 5.09 -37.57
CA ARG A 965 2.38 6.37 -36.83
C ARG A 965 3.77 6.74 -36.30
N SER A 966 4.65 5.75 -36.12
CA SER A 966 6.03 5.90 -35.63
C SER A 966 7.02 6.24 -36.74
N ILE A 967 6.76 5.81 -37.97
CA ILE A 967 7.65 5.96 -39.13
C ILE A 967 8.04 7.43 -39.37
N PRO A 968 7.11 8.41 -39.38
CA PRO A 968 7.45 9.82 -39.47
C PRO A 968 8.50 10.28 -38.45
N VAL A 969 8.38 9.82 -37.20
CA VAL A 969 9.28 10.18 -36.10
C VAL A 969 10.68 9.63 -36.35
N ILE A 970 10.77 8.39 -36.87
CA ILE A 970 12.01 7.69 -37.20
C ILE A 970 12.71 8.37 -38.40
N ILE A 971 11.97 8.64 -39.49
CA ILE A 971 12.51 9.28 -40.69
C ILE A 971 13.12 10.64 -40.35
N ILE A 972 12.38 11.49 -39.63
CA ILE A 972 12.84 12.84 -39.25
C ILE A 972 14.10 12.78 -38.38
N TRP A 973 14.17 11.82 -37.44
CA TRP A 973 15.34 11.61 -36.61
C TRP A 973 16.57 11.15 -37.40
N GLU A 974 16.40 10.18 -38.31
CA GLU A 974 17.49 9.65 -39.11
C GLU A 974 18.00 10.65 -40.16
N LEU A 975 17.10 11.47 -40.72
CA LEU A 975 17.48 12.62 -41.56
C LEU A 975 18.29 13.65 -40.77
N TRP A 976 17.93 13.91 -39.51
CA TRP A 976 18.70 14.79 -38.64
C TRP A 976 20.10 14.25 -38.33
N ILE A 977 20.22 12.96 -38.03
CA ILE A 977 21.53 12.30 -37.84
C ILE A 977 22.37 12.44 -39.11
N ARG A 978 21.78 12.12 -40.27
CA ARG A 978 22.45 12.22 -41.56
C ARG A 978 22.98 13.62 -41.80
N ARG A 979 22.14 14.65 -41.60
CA ARG A 979 22.54 16.05 -41.74
C ARG A 979 23.74 16.41 -40.89
N ASN A 980 23.73 16.01 -39.61
CA ASN A 980 24.84 16.33 -38.71
C ASN A 980 26.13 15.61 -39.13
N GLN A 981 26.05 14.37 -39.62
CA GLN A 981 27.21 13.65 -40.15
C GLN A 981 27.79 14.31 -41.40
N MET A 982 26.93 14.73 -42.34
CA MET A 982 27.33 15.44 -43.56
C MET A 982 28.00 16.79 -43.26
N LYS A 983 27.50 17.54 -42.26
CA LYS A 983 28.10 18.82 -41.83
C LYS A 983 29.49 18.67 -41.20
N HIS A 984 29.82 17.48 -40.68
CA HIS A 984 31.11 17.17 -40.05
C HIS A 984 31.96 16.19 -40.89
N VAL A 985 31.90 16.31 -42.23
CA VAL A 985 32.80 15.66 -43.24
C VAL A 985 32.55 14.17 -43.51
N LYS A 986 31.55 13.51 -42.91
CA LYS A 986 31.20 12.12 -43.27
C LYS A 986 30.13 12.08 -44.35
N GLN A 987 30.45 11.56 -45.54
CA GLN A 987 29.45 11.24 -46.55
C GLN A 987 28.59 10.04 -46.09
N VAL A 988 27.27 10.22 -46.09
CA VAL A 988 26.32 9.20 -45.65
C VAL A 988 25.31 8.94 -46.76
N SER A 989 25.35 7.72 -47.28
CA SER A 989 24.49 7.26 -48.38
C SER A 989 23.02 7.11 -47.95
N TYR A 990 22.11 7.17 -48.92
CA TYR A 990 20.69 6.87 -48.72
C TYR A 990 20.48 5.48 -48.09
N TYR A 991 21.21 4.46 -48.57
CA TYR A 991 21.05 3.08 -48.11
C TYR A 991 21.39 2.89 -46.63
N ALA A 992 22.43 3.57 -46.14
CA ALA A 992 22.78 3.55 -44.72
C ALA A 992 21.68 4.13 -43.83
N VAL A 993 20.99 5.17 -44.29
CA VAL A 993 19.87 5.81 -43.56
C VAL A 993 18.63 4.93 -43.60
N LYS A 994 18.29 4.38 -44.79
CA LYS A 994 17.19 3.42 -44.98
C LYS A 994 17.32 2.22 -44.03
N ASP A 995 18.50 1.63 -43.98
CA ASP A 995 18.79 0.46 -43.16
C ASP A 995 18.72 0.75 -41.64
N ARG A 996 19.11 1.95 -41.20
CA ARG A 996 18.87 2.40 -39.81
C ARG A 996 17.38 2.56 -39.50
N CYS A 997 16.59 3.13 -40.40
CA CYS A 997 15.14 3.20 -40.26
C CYS A 997 14.52 1.79 -40.14
N GLU A 998 14.90 0.85 -41.02
CA GLU A 998 14.41 -0.53 -41.00
C GLU A 998 14.71 -1.24 -39.67
N ARG A 999 15.95 -1.13 -39.16
CA ARG A 999 16.31 -1.69 -37.84
C ARG A 999 15.44 -1.15 -36.70
N MET A 1000 15.20 0.16 -36.69
CA MET A 1000 14.36 0.78 -35.63
C MET A 1000 12.92 0.30 -35.72
N ILE A 1001 12.37 0.19 -36.93
CA ILE A 1001 11.03 -0.33 -37.17
C ILE A 1001 10.95 -1.81 -36.75
N HIS A 1002 11.95 -2.62 -37.11
CA HIS A 1002 12.03 -4.03 -36.72
C HIS A 1002 12.02 -4.20 -35.19
N CYS A 1003 12.84 -3.43 -34.47
CA CYS A 1003 12.82 -3.44 -32.99
C CYS A 1003 11.46 -3.03 -32.41
N LEU A 1004 10.80 -2.03 -33.01
CA LEU A 1004 9.47 -1.59 -32.59
C LEU A 1004 8.42 -2.71 -32.78
N ILE A 1005 8.48 -3.42 -33.91
CA ILE A 1005 7.59 -4.55 -34.21
C ILE A 1005 7.83 -5.69 -33.22
N LYS A 1006 9.09 -6.06 -32.95
CA LYS A 1006 9.43 -7.09 -31.97
C LYS A 1006 8.89 -6.78 -30.57
N ASN A 1007 8.93 -5.52 -30.16
CA ASN A 1007 8.36 -5.07 -28.89
C ASN A 1007 6.82 -5.14 -28.88
N HIS A 1008 6.15 -4.86 -30.00
CA HIS A 1008 4.70 -4.93 -30.11
C HIS A 1008 4.15 -6.36 -30.29
N TYR A 1009 4.95 -7.25 -30.87
CA TYR A 1009 4.60 -8.65 -31.16
C TYR A 1009 5.65 -9.60 -30.57
N PRO A 1010 5.78 -9.70 -29.23
CA PRO A 1010 6.84 -10.49 -28.58
C PRO A 1010 6.74 -11.99 -28.88
N ASN A 1011 5.56 -12.48 -29.27
CA ASN A 1011 5.32 -13.89 -29.57
C ASN A 1011 5.71 -14.29 -31.01
N TRP A 1012 6.13 -13.34 -31.85
CA TRP A 1012 6.61 -13.66 -33.19
C TRP A 1012 8.07 -14.10 -33.12
N LYS A 1013 8.34 -15.40 -33.35
CA LYS A 1013 9.70 -15.95 -33.34
C LYS A 1013 10.59 -15.33 -34.42
N ASP A 1014 10.06 -15.22 -35.65
CA ASP A 1014 10.78 -14.64 -36.80
C ASP A 1014 10.06 -13.39 -37.31
N VAL A 1015 10.57 -12.20 -36.97
CA VAL A 1015 10.07 -10.94 -37.54
C VAL A 1015 10.91 -10.60 -38.76
N PRO A 1016 10.32 -10.32 -39.94
CA PRO A 1016 11.11 -9.91 -41.11
C PRO A 1016 11.95 -8.65 -40.81
N THR A 1017 13.14 -8.57 -41.39
CA THR A 1017 14.04 -7.42 -41.21
C THR A 1017 13.66 -6.25 -42.12
N ARG A 1018 13.06 -6.54 -43.28
CA ARG A 1018 12.59 -5.53 -44.24
C ARG A 1018 11.18 -5.05 -43.89
N TRP A 1019 10.95 -3.75 -44.06
CA TRP A 1019 9.68 -3.11 -43.72
C TRP A 1019 8.50 -3.66 -44.53
N LEU A 1020 8.62 -3.77 -45.85
CA LEU A 1020 7.49 -4.19 -46.72
C LEU A 1020 6.99 -5.59 -46.36
N GLN A 1021 7.92 -6.54 -46.19
CA GLN A 1021 7.58 -7.91 -45.75
C GLN A 1021 6.91 -7.93 -44.37
N SER A 1022 7.40 -7.08 -43.45
CA SER A 1022 6.80 -6.94 -42.13
C SER A 1022 5.40 -6.33 -42.19
N PHE A 1023 5.20 -5.33 -43.05
CA PHE A 1023 3.92 -4.68 -43.26
C PHE A 1023 2.89 -5.65 -43.83
N ASP A 1024 3.24 -6.41 -44.87
CA ASP A 1024 2.36 -7.42 -45.47
C ASP A 1024 1.97 -8.49 -44.46
N ARG A 1025 2.95 -8.98 -43.68
CA ARG A 1025 2.69 -9.95 -42.61
C ARG A 1025 1.75 -9.41 -41.54
N ILE A 1026 1.91 -8.15 -41.12
CA ILE A 1026 1.00 -7.50 -40.15
C ILE A 1026 -0.40 -7.37 -40.74
N GLN A 1027 -0.53 -7.03 -42.02
CA GLN A 1027 -1.84 -6.93 -42.68
C GLN A 1027 -2.53 -8.28 -42.84
N GLN A 1028 -1.77 -9.34 -43.13
CA GLN A 1028 -2.28 -10.70 -43.26
C GLN A 1028 -2.52 -11.38 -41.90
N HIS A 1029 -1.96 -10.84 -40.81
CA HIS A 1029 -2.11 -11.43 -39.49
C HIS A 1029 -3.59 -11.53 -39.07
N LYS A 1030 -4.08 -12.76 -38.89
CA LYS A 1030 -5.39 -13.06 -38.33
C LYS A 1030 -5.23 -13.22 -36.81
N LYS A 1031 -5.99 -12.44 -36.05
CA LYS A 1031 -6.01 -12.59 -34.58
C LYS A 1031 -6.67 -13.92 -34.24
N GLN A 1032 -6.08 -14.66 -33.30
CA GLN A 1032 -6.72 -15.84 -32.73
C GLN A 1032 -8.02 -15.42 -32.02
N LEU A 1033 -9.12 -16.11 -32.33
CA LEU A 1033 -10.42 -15.90 -31.71
C LEU A 1033 -10.65 -16.99 -30.66
N PHE A 1034 -11.06 -16.56 -29.48
CA PHE A 1034 -11.55 -17.41 -28.40
C PHE A 1034 -13.06 -17.27 -28.36
N PHE A 1035 -13.78 -18.36 -28.15
CA PHE A 1035 -15.23 -18.34 -28.00
C PHE A 1035 -15.65 -18.92 -26.65
N LYS A 1036 -16.74 -18.41 -26.09
CA LYS A 1036 -17.40 -18.95 -24.90
C LYS A 1036 -18.89 -19.09 -25.19
N ILE A 1037 -19.45 -20.24 -24.85
CA ILE A 1037 -20.89 -20.47 -24.89
C ILE A 1037 -21.53 -19.76 -23.69
N VAL A 1038 -22.52 -18.90 -23.95
CA VAL A 1038 -23.30 -18.15 -22.96
C VAL A 1038 -24.75 -18.56 -23.09
N LYS A 1039 -25.39 -18.94 -21.99
CA LYS A 1039 -26.78 -19.37 -21.99
C LYS A 1039 -27.49 -18.75 -20.79
N TRP A 1040 -28.65 -18.16 -21.03
CA TRP A 1040 -29.52 -17.68 -19.96
C TRP A 1040 -30.11 -18.88 -19.22
N LYS A 1041 -29.97 -18.92 -17.89
CA LYS A 1041 -30.46 -20.01 -17.04
C LYS A 1041 -31.78 -19.63 -16.37
N LEU A 1042 -32.71 -20.59 -16.28
CA LEU A 1042 -33.93 -20.48 -15.48
C LEU A 1042 -33.57 -20.30 -13.98
N PRO A 1043 -34.34 -19.53 -13.21
CA PRO A 1043 -34.14 -19.43 -11.75
C PRO A 1043 -34.63 -20.71 -11.05
N GLY A 1044 -34.35 -20.86 -9.76
CA GLY A 1044 -34.85 -21.99 -8.96
C GLY A 1044 -36.37 -22.02 -8.87
N ALA A 1045 -36.94 -23.19 -8.56
CA ALA A 1045 -38.39 -23.36 -8.42
C ALA A 1045 -38.99 -22.36 -7.42
N GLY A 1046 -40.06 -21.66 -7.80
CA GLY A 1046 -40.70 -20.63 -6.98
C GLY A 1046 -39.93 -19.30 -6.86
N MET A 1047 -38.79 -19.13 -7.54
CA MET A 1047 -38.03 -17.87 -7.55
C MET A 1047 -38.36 -17.00 -8.76
N LEU A 1048 -38.29 -15.68 -8.56
CA LEU A 1048 -38.28 -14.73 -9.66
C LEU A 1048 -36.88 -14.45 -10.18
N LYS A 1049 -36.79 -14.17 -11.48
CA LYS A 1049 -35.60 -13.60 -12.10
C LYS A 1049 -35.90 -12.26 -12.73
N CYS A 1050 -35.15 -11.24 -12.34
CA CYS A 1050 -35.15 -9.92 -12.94
C CYS A 1050 -33.87 -9.72 -13.76
N ASN A 1051 -34.03 -9.56 -15.06
CA ASN A 1051 -32.96 -9.14 -15.96
C ASN A 1051 -33.00 -7.62 -16.09
N THR A 1052 -31.83 -6.96 -16.08
CA THR A 1052 -31.71 -5.49 -16.17
C THR A 1052 -30.64 -5.08 -17.16
N ASP A 1053 -30.83 -3.98 -17.88
CA ASP A 1053 -29.84 -3.42 -18.82
C ASP A 1053 -29.96 -1.90 -18.91
N GLY A 1054 -28.82 -1.22 -19.11
CA GLY A 1054 -28.76 0.22 -19.37
C GLY A 1054 -28.00 0.56 -20.66
N ALA A 1055 -28.65 1.27 -21.57
CA ALA A 1055 -28.08 1.67 -22.86
C ALA A 1055 -27.72 3.16 -22.89
N CYS A 1056 -26.63 3.51 -23.58
CA CYS A 1056 -26.10 4.88 -23.64
C CYS A 1056 -25.33 5.14 -24.95
N ARG A 1057 -25.65 6.22 -25.68
CA ARG A 1057 -24.96 6.64 -26.92
C ARG A 1057 -24.07 7.86 -26.67
N GLY A 1058 -22.76 7.61 -26.51
CA GLY A 1058 -21.79 8.59 -26.01
C GLY A 1058 -21.71 8.52 -24.49
N ASN A 1059 -20.56 8.78 -23.86
CA ASN A 1059 -20.40 8.63 -22.40
C ASN A 1059 -19.72 9.87 -21.80
N PRO A 1060 -20.49 10.87 -21.33
CA PRO A 1060 -21.96 10.90 -21.22
C PRO A 1060 -22.69 11.11 -22.56
N GLY A 1061 -23.96 10.72 -22.62
CA GLY A 1061 -24.81 10.83 -23.80
C GLY A 1061 -26.26 10.42 -23.50
N ILE A 1062 -27.15 10.51 -24.48
CA ILE A 1062 -28.55 10.08 -24.33
C ILE A 1062 -28.56 8.61 -23.88
N SER A 1063 -29.42 8.28 -22.92
CA SER A 1063 -29.44 6.99 -22.23
C SER A 1063 -30.86 6.52 -21.92
N SER A 1064 -31.00 5.21 -21.76
CA SER A 1064 -32.24 4.50 -21.41
C SER A 1064 -31.94 3.31 -20.51
N TYR A 1065 -32.97 2.79 -19.87
CA TYR A 1065 -32.92 1.54 -19.11
C TYR A 1065 -34.02 0.59 -19.54
N ALA A 1066 -33.85 -0.69 -19.24
CA ALA A 1066 -34.90 -1.67 -19.30
C ALA A 1066 -34.72 -2.74 -18.21
N PHE A 1067 -35.83 -3.28 -17.74
CA PHE A 1067 -35.83 -4.48 -16.90
C PHE A 1067 -37.00 -5.40 -17.24
N CYS A 1068 -36.83 -6.68 -16.97
CA CYS A 1068 -37.82 -7.72 -17.22
C CYS A 1068 -37.83 -8.74 -16.09
N ILE A 1069 -39.02 -9.02 -15.54
CA ILE A 1069 -39.26 -9.96 -14.45
C ILE A 1069 -39.94 -11.21 -15.01
N ARG A 1070 -39.41 -12.37 -14.66
CA ARG A 1070 -39.87 -13.68 -15.14
C ARG A 1070 -40.00 -14.70 -14.01
N ASN A 1071 -40.96 -15.61 -14.15
CA ASN A 1071 -41.14 -16.72 -13.20
C ASN A 1071 -40.10 -17.85 -13.42
N ASP A 1072 -40.22 -18.91 -12.62
CA ASP A 1072 -39.38 -20.11 -12.67
C ASP A 1072 -39.48 -20.92 -13.96
N GLN A 1073 -40.57 -20.75 -14.73
CA GLN A 1073 -40.73 -21.29 -16.08
C GLN A 1073 -40.20 -20.36 -17.19
N GLY A 1074 -39.64 -19.20 -16.83
CA GLY A 1074 -39.16 -18.18 -17.77
C GLY A 1074 -40.27 -17.39 -18.47
N ASN A 1075 -41.53 -17.48 -18.02
CA ASN A 1075 -42.63 -16.68 -18.53
C ASN A 1075 -42.54 -15.24 -18.03
N LEU A 1076 -42.93 -14.27 -18.88
CA LEU A 1076 -43.00 -12.86 -18.51
C LEU A 1076 -44.04 -12.63 -17.42
N ILE A 1077 -43.67 -11.86 -16.39
CA ILE A 1077 -44.59 -11.26 -15.43
C ILE A 1077 -44.75 -9.77 -15.72
N TYR A 1078 -43.63 -9.08 -15.90
CA TYR A 1078 -43.62 -7.64 -16.16
C TYR A 1078 -42.31 -7.22 -16.85
N ALA A 1079 -42.37 -6.24 -17.74
CA ALA A 1079 -41.19 -5.55 -18.25
C ALA A 1079 -41.47 -4.07 -18.45
N GLU A 1080 -40.45 -3.25 -18.25
CA GLU A 1080 -40.49 -1.81 -18.47
C GLU A 1080 -39.20 -1.36 -19.16
N ALA A 1081 -39.32 -0.40 -20.07
CA ALA A 1081 -38.20 0.31 -20.66
C ALA A 1081 -38.54 1.80 -20.84
N ASP A 1082 -37.58 2.67 -20.56
CA ASP A 1082 -37.79 4.12 -20.61
C ASP A 1082 -36.46 4.87 -20.83
N THR A 1083 -36.56 6.13 -21.23
CA THR A 1083 -35.41 7.04 -21.40
C THR A 1083 -35.12 7.81 -20.11
N ILE A 1084 -33.84 8.09 -19.86
CA ILE A 1084 -33.36 8.81 -18.66
C ILE A 1084 -32.66 10.12 -19.01
N GLY A 1085 -32.73 10.55 -20.28
CA GLY A 1085 -32.04 11.74 -20.77
C GLY A 1085 -30.53 11.52 -20.94
N ILE A 1086 -29.71 12.55 -20.67
CA ILE A 1086 -28.25 12.47 -20.82
C ILE A 1086 -27.63 11.88 -19.55
N ALA A 1087 -27.07 10.67 -19.65
CA ALA A 1087 -26.43 9.97 -18.56
C ALA A 1087 -25.16 9.24 -19.02
N THR A 1088 -24.52 8.51 -18.10
CA THR A 1088 -23.42 7.58 -18.43
C THR A 1088 -23.93 6.15 -18.42
N ASN A 1089 -23.21 5.24 -19.09
CA ASN A 1089 -23.56 3.81 -19.07
C ASN A 1089 -23.79 3.29 -17.64
N LEU A 1090 -22.94 3.68 -16.69
CA LEU A 1090 -23.06 3.18 -15.32
C LEU A 1090 -24.30 3.73 -14.60
N ILE A 1091 -24.69 4.98 -14.85
CA ILE A 1091 -25.92 5.55 -14.33
C ILE A 1091 -27.12 4.79 -14.93
N ALA A 1092 -27.13 4.58 -16.25
CA ALA A 1092 -28.20 3.82 -16.92
C ALA A 1092 -28.39 2.41 -16.33
N GLU A 1093 -27.29 1.68 -16.16
CA GLU A 1093 -27.29 0.33 -15.56
C GLU A 1093 -27.78 0.37 -14.10
N THR A 1094 -27.38 1.38 -13.32
CA THR A 1094 -27.79 1.52 -11.92
C THR A 1094 -29.29 1.84 -11.83
N THR A 1095 -29.79 2.75 -12.69
CA THR A 1095 -31.20 3.10 -12.78
C THR A 1095 -32.06 1.89 -13.14
N ALA A 1096 -31.57 1.00 -14.03
CA ALA A 1096 -32.29 -0.21 -14.40
C ALA A 1096 -32.58 -1.12 -13.19
N ILE A 1097 -31.57 -1.37 -12.35
CA ILE A 1097 -31.73 -2.16 -11.12
C ILE A 1097 -32.59 -1.41 -10.10
N TRP A 1098 -32.38 -0.10 -9.95
CA TRP A 1098 -33.13 0.73 -9.01
C TRP A 1098 -34.63 0.75 -9.31
N LYS A 1099 -35.02 0.95 -10.58
CA LYS A 1099 -36.42 0.91 -11.03
C LYS A 1099 -37.02 -0.48 -10.89
N ALA A 1100 -36.27 -1.53 -11.22
CA ALA A 1100 -36.71 -2.91 -11.02
C ALA A 1100 -37.04 -3.20 -9.55
N LEU A 1101 -36.17 -2.79 -8.62
CA LEU A 1101 -36.42 -2.99 -7.19
C LEU A 1101 -37.58 -2.14 -6.69
N GLN A 1102 -37.73 -0.88 -7.12
CA GLN A 1102 -38.89 -0.06 -6.75
C GLN A 1102 -40.22 -0.73 -7.10
N PHE A 1103 -40.32 -1.31 -8.31
CA PHE A 1103 -41.51 -2.04 -8.73
C PHE A 1103 -41.78 -3.27 -7.85
N ILE A 1104 -40.73 -4.03 -7.53
CA ILE A 1104 -40.83 -5.27 -6.74
C ILE A 1104 -41.19 -4.98 -5.27
N LEU A 1105 -40.73 -3.85 -4.71
CA LEU A 1105 -41.02 -3.45 -3.33
C LEU A 1105 -42.51 -3.18 -3.07
N LEU A 1106 -43.25 -2.78 -4.11
CA LEU A 1106 -44.71 -2.63 -4.06
C LEU A 1106 -45.46 -3.96 -4.13
N SER A 1107 -44.75 -5.09 -4.21
CA SER A 1107 -45.31 -6.41 -4.47
C SER A 1107 -44.94 -7.45 -3.37
N ILE A 1108 -45.76 -8.49 -3.18
CA ILE A 1108 -45.72 -9.45 -2.04
C ILE A 1108 -44.63 -10.57 -2.17
N TRP A 1109 -43.51 -10.34 -2.84
CA TRP A 1109 -42.60 -11.42 -3.27
C TRP A 1109 -41.40 -11.60 -2.32
N GLN A 1110 -41.06 -12.85 -2.00
CA GLN A 1110 -40.07 -13.19 -0.96
C GLN A 1110 -38.67 -13.63 -1.47
N SER A 1111 -38.53 -14.09 -2.73
CA SER A 1111 -37.24 -14.55 -3.27
C SER A 1111 -37.00 -14.11 -4.73
N LEU A 1112 -35.86 -13.45 -4.99
CA LEU A 1112 -35.54 -12.78 -6.25
C LEU A 1112 -34.08 -12.97 -6.65
N VAL A 1113 -33.84 -13.23 -7.93
CA VAL A 1113 -32.53 -13.18 -8.57
C VAL A 1113 -32.47 -11.97 -9.49
N VAL A 1114 -31.54 -11.05 -9.27
CA VAL A 1114 -31.27 -9.91 -10.15
C VAL A 1114 -30.03 -10.22 -10.99
N GLU A 1115 -30.17 -10.18 -12.31
CA GLU A 1115 -29.12 -10.49 -13.28
C GLU A 1115 -28.82 -9.27 -14.16
N SER A 1116 -27.58 -8.79 -14.13
CA SER A 1116 -27.10 -7.66 -14.95
C SER A 1116 -25.86 -8.06 -15.76
N ASN A 1117 -25.71 -7.45 -16.94
CA ASN A 1117 -24.52 -7.59 -17.79
C ASN A 1117 -23.35 -6.67 -17.35
N SER A 1118 -23.58 -5.78 -16.38
CA SER A 1118 -22.61 -4.78 -15.93
C SER A 1118 -21.78 -5.31 -14.77
N LEU A 1119 -20.67 -6.01 -15.08
CA LEU A 1119 -19.75 -6.53 -14.06
C LEU A 1119 -19.26 -5.42 -13.11
N THR A 1120 -19.05 -4.21 -13.65
CA THR A 1120 -18.62 -3.05 -12.86
C THR A 1120 -19.65 -2.70 -11.80
N LEU A 1121 -20.94 -2.65 -12.14
CA LEU A 1121 -22.01 -2.35 -11.19
C LEU A 1121 -22.17 -3.46 -10.16
N ILE A 1122 -22.14 -4.73 -10.59
CA ILE A 1122 -22.22 -5.89 -9.68
C ILE A 1122 -21.11 -5.83 -8.62
N LYS A 1123 -19.87 -5.56 -9.04
CA LYS A 1123 -18.74 -5.41 -8.12
C LYS A 1123 -18.88 -4.21 -7.19
N ILE A 1124 -19.45 -3.10 -7.68
CA ILE A 1124 -19.76 -1.94 -6.84
C ILE A 1124 -20.80 -2.33 -5.79
N LEU A 1125 -21.91 -2.97 -6.16
CA LEU A 1125 -22.97 -3.37 -5.23
C LEU A 1125 -22.44 -4.32 -4.14
N ARG A 1126 -21.56 -5.27 -4.50
CA ARG A 1126 -20.89 -6.20 -3.57
C ARG A 1126 -19.78 -5.58 -2.72
N GLY A 1127 -19.37 -4.34 -3.00
CA GLY A 1127 -18.27 -3.67 -2.29
C GLY A 1127 -16.86 -4.02 -2.77
N GLU A 1128 -16.72 -4.80 -3.85
CA GLU A 1128 -15.43 -5.22 -4.43
C GLU A 1128 -14.76 -4.13 -5.29
N SER A 1129 -15.47 -3.05 -5.62
CA SER A 1129 -14.97 -1.97 -6.50
C SER A 1129 -15.36 -0.59 -6.02
N LYS A 1130 -14.53 0.42 -6.37
CA LYS A 1130 -14.77 1.81 -5.99
C LYS A 1130 -16.05 2.34 -6.64
N MET A 1131 -16.92 2.90 -5.81
CA MET A 1131 -18.21 3.48 -6.20
C MET A 1131 -18.03 4.94 -6.68
N PRO A 1132 -18.56 5.30 -7.86
CA PRO A 1132 -18.65 6.70 -8.26
C PRO A 1132 -19.68 7.47 -7.43
N TRP A 1133 -19.41 8.74 -7.16
CA TRP A 1133 -20.27 9.56 -6.31
C TRP A 1133 -21.63 9.84 -6.96
N GLU A 1134 -21.70 9.89 -8.30
CA GLU A 1134 -22.91 10.18 -9.07
C GLU A 1134 -24.02 9.13 -8.86
N ILE A 1135 -23.64 7.90 -8.48
CA ILE A 1135 -24.59 6.79 -8.23
C ILE A 1135 -24.69 6.43 -6.75
N SER A 1136 -24.02 7.17 -5.86
CA SER A 1136 -23.90 6.84 -4.43
C SER A 1136 -25.27 6.64 -3.76
N GLY A 1137 -26.18 7.60 -3.94
CA GLY A 1137 -27.53 7.51 -3.38
C GLY A 1137 -28.32 6.30 -3.90
N MET A 1138 -28.26 6.01 -5.20
CA MET A 1138 -28.92 4.82 -5.77
C MET A 1138 -28.31 3.53 -5.23
N VAL A 1139 -26.98 3.44 -5.12
CA VAL A 1139 -26.28 2.25 -4.62
C VAL A 1139 -26.56 2.00 -3.13
N GLU A 1140 -26.63 3.06 -2.31
CA GLU A 1140 -27.00 2.95 -0.89
C GLU A 1140 -28.43 2.44 -0.73
N PHE A 1141 -29.37 2.96 -1.53
CA PHE A 1141 -30.72 2.41 -1.62
C PHE A 1141 -30.70 0.93 -2.03
N LEU A 1142 -29.97 0.58 -3.09
CA LEU A 1142 -29.90 -0.81 -3.56
C LEU A 1142 -29.32 -1.75 -2.49
N ARG A 1143 -28.24 -1.37 -1.81
CA ARG A 1143 -27.59 -2.19 -0.78
C ARG A 1143 -28.47 -2.44 0.44
N SER A 1144 -29.16 -1.41 0.94
CA SER A 1144 -30.07 -1.56 2.09
C SER A 1144 -31.19 -2.57 1.79
N HIS A 1145 -31.75 -2.55 0.58
CA HIS A 1145 -32.80 -3.48 0.17
C HIS A 1145 -32.28 -4.89 -0.17
N LEU A 1146 -31.06 -4.99 -0.73
CA LEU A 1146 -30.39 -6.28 -0.96
C LEU A 1146 -30.04 -6.98 0.37
N GLN A 1147 -29.77 -6.23 1.45
CA GLN A 1147 -29.52 -6.80 2.78
C GLN A 1147 -30.81 -7.16 3.51
N ALA A 1148 -31.86 -6.35 3.38
CA ALA A 1148 -33.14 -6.58 4.05
C ALA A 1148 -33.97 -7.74 3.47
N ARG A 1149 -33.68 -8.16 2.22
CA ARG A 1149 -34.38 -9.27 1.55
C ARG A 1149 -33.38 -10.27 0.97
N ASN A 1150 -33.78 -11.54 0.84
CA ASN A 1150 -32.94 -12.61 0.26
C ASN A 1150 -32.84 -12.49 -1.28
N ILE A 1151 -32.21 -11.42 -1.77
CA ILE A 1151 -32.04 -11.11 -3.19
C ILE A 1151 -30.64 -11.52 -3.66
N GLN A 1152 -30.57 -12.40 -4.66
CA GLN A 1152 -29.30 -12.83 -5.24
C GLN A 1152 -28.89 -11.95 -6.42
N LEU A 1153 -27.68 -11.39 -6.39
CA LEU A 1153 -27.15 -10.53 -7.44
C LEU A 1153 -26.12 -11.28 -8.31
N ILE A 1154 -26.42 -11.49 -9.59
CA ILE A 1154 -25.62 -12.30 -10.51
C ILE A 1154 -25.18 -11.48 -11.73
N HIS A 1155 -23.94 -11.71 -12.16
CA HIS A 1155 -23.43 -11.16 -13.43
C HIS A 1155 -23.65 -12.17 -14.57
N THR A 1156 -24.15 -11.68 -15.71
CA THR A 1156 -24.21 -12.44 -16.97
C THR A 1156 -23.44 -11.71 -18.08
N PHE A 1157 -23.14 -12.37 -19.21
CA PHE A 1157 -22.63 -11.64 -20.37
C PHE A 1157 -23.79 -11.03 -21.16
N ARG A 1158 -23.53 -9.97 -21.93
CA ARG A 1158 -24.55 -9.31 -22.77
C ARG A 1158 -25.29 -10.30 -23.69
N GLU A 1159 -24.58 -11.30 -24.22
CA GLU A 1159 -25.17 -12.36 -25.06
C GLU A 1159 -26.21 -13.23 -24.32
N GLY A 1160 -26.21 -13.24 -22.99
CA GLY A 1160 -27.20 -13.91 -22.14
C GLY A 1160 -28.23 -12.96 -21.51
N ASN A 1161 -28.29 -11.69 -21.94
CA ASN A 1161 -29.20 -10.66 -21.45
C ASN A 1161 -29.92 -9.95 -22.61
N GLN A 1162 -30.22 -10.68 -23.69
CA GLN A 1162 -30.57 -10.10 -24.99
C GLN A 1162 -31.91 -9.37 -24.98
N LEU A 1163 -32.90 -9.87 -24.22
CA LEU A 1163 -34.23 -9.27 -24.20
C LEU A 1163 -34.17 -7.83 -23.70
N VAL A 1164 -33.55 -7.60 -22.54
CA VAL A 1164 -33.51 -6.26 -21.92
C VAL A 1164 -32.55 -5.32 -22.65
N ASP A 1165 -31.48 -5.82 -23.27
CA ASP A 1165 -30.64 -5.03 -24.18
C ASP A 1165 -31.45 -4.56 -25.40
N HIS A 1166 -32.29 -5.42 -25.98
CA HIS A 1166 -33.18 -5.03 -27.08
C HIS A 1166 -34.17 -3.95 -26.63
N LEU A 1167 -34.86 -4.15 -25.51
CA LEU A 1167 -35.84 -3.20 -24.97
C LEU A 1167 -35.21 -1.85 -24.61
N ALA A 1168 -34.00 -1.82 -24.04
CA ALA A 1168 -33.30 -0.58 -23.72
C ALA A 1168 -32.94 0.21 -25.00
N ASN A 1169 -32.50 -0.48 -26.06
CA ASN A 1169 -32.21 0.15 -27.35
C ASN A 1169 -33.48 0.60 -28.10
N GLU A 1170 -34.60 -0.10 -27.92
CA GLU A 1170 -35.89 0.28 -28.50
C GLU A 1170 -36.45 1.55 -27.84
N ALA A 1171 -36.53 1.58 -26.50
CA ALA A 1171 -36.93 2.77 -25.74
C ALA A 1171 -36.04 3.97 -26.08
N PHE A 1172 -34.74 3.73 -26.28
CA PHE A 1172 -33.80 4.74 -26.76
C PHE A 1172 -34.16 5.30 -28.14
N ASN A 1173 -34.43 4.43 -29.12
CA ASN A 1173 -34.65 4.84 -30.51
C ASN A 1173 -35.97 5.61 -30.69
N HIS A 1174 -36.99 5.26 -29.91
CA HIS A 1174 -38.32 5.84 -30.03
C HIS A 1174 -38.59 6.94 -29.00
N ALA A 1175 -37.76 7.09 -27.96
CA ALA A 1175 -37.96 8.02 -26.85
C ALA A 1175 -39.33 7.87 -26.16
N VAL A 1176 -39.80 6.62 -26.03
CA VAL A 1176 -41.10 6.28 -25.44
C VAL A 1176 -40.90 5.39 -24.21
N LYS A 1177 -41.63 5.68 -23.13
CA LYS A 1177 -41.81 4.78 -22.01
C LYS A 1177 -42.74 3.64 -22.41
N VAL A 1178 -42.29 2.39 -22.30
CA VAL A 1178 -43.09 1.22 -22.65
C VAL A 1178 -43.16 0.24 -21.48
N GLN A 1179 -44.37 -0.26 -21.22
CA GLN A 1179 -44.66 -1.23 -20.16
C GLN A 1179 -45.37 -2.44 -20.77
N TYR A 1180 -44.94 -3.63 -20.36
CA TYR A 1180 -45.47 -4.91 -20.85
C TYR A 1180 -45.88 -5.78 -19.67
N HIS A 1181 -47.17 -6.09 -19.60
CA HIS A 1181 -47.79 -6.93 -18.56
C HIS A 1181 -48.00 -8.38 -19.00
N ASN A 1182 -47.97 -8.66 -20.30
CA ASN A 1182 -48.10 -10.01 -20.82
C ASN A 1182 -47.28 -10.22 -22.10
N PHE A 1183 -47.04 -11.49 -22.43
CA PHE A 1183 -46.21 -11.89 -23.55
C PHE A 1183 -46.68 -11.34 -24.92
N ASN A 1184 -47.99 -11.18 -25.12
CA ASN A 1184 -48.55 -10.76 -26.40
C ASN A 1184 -48.34 -9.27 -26.69
N GLN A 1185 -48.08 -8.46 -25.66
CA GLN A 1185 -47.77 -7.05 -25.81
C GLN A 1185 -46.34 -6.82 -26.33
N PHE A 1186 -45.44 -7.81 -26.25
CA PHE A 1186 -44.08 -7.64 -26.74
C PHE A 1186 -44.00 -7.52 -28.27
N PRO A 1187 -43.09 -6.67 -28.80
CA PRO A 1187 -42.72 -6.66 -30.20
C PRO A 1187 -42.32 -8.06 -30.69
N SER A 1188 -42.49 -8.31 -31.99
CA SER A 1188 -42.19 -9.63 -32.60
C SER A 1188 -40.77 -10.12 -32.31
N VAL A 1189 -39.79 -9.22 -32.32
CA VAL A 1189 -38.39 -9.51 -32.01
C VAL A 1189 -38.19 -9.86 -30.54
N ALA A 1190 -38.78 -9.11 -29.61
CA ALA A 1190 -38.74 -9.39 -28.17
C ALA A 1190 -39.39 -10.74 -27.82
N ARG A 1191 -40.53 -11.07 -28.43
CA ARG A 1191 -41.18 -12.40 -28.29
C ARG A 1191 -40.28 -13.53 -28.76
N LYS A 1192 -39.59 -13.33 -29.89
CA LYS A 1192 -38.64 -14.30 -30.44
C LYS A 1192 -37.48 -14.55 -29.46
N ILE A 1193 -36.87 -13.48 -28.94
CA ILE A 1193 -35.75 -13.57 -27.97
C ILE A 1193 -36.20 -14.30 -26.70
N LEU A 1194 -37.35 -13.93 -26.13
CA LEU A 1194 -37.88 -14.57 -24.92
C LEU A 1194 -38.10 -16.08 -25.13
N ASN A 1195 -38.68 -16.47 -26.27
CA ASN A 1195 -38.87 -17.89 -26.60
C ASN A 1195 -37.55 -18.64 -26.79
N MET A 1196 -36.51 -18.02 -27.36
CA MET A 1196 -35.19 -18.64 -27.49
C MET A 1196 -34.51 -18.83 -26.13
N GLU A 1197 -34.57 -17.82 -25.26
CA GLU A 1197 -34.01 -17.88 -23.90
C GLU A 1197 -34.76 -18.93 -23.05
N LYS A 1198 -36.10 -18.98 -23.16
CA LYS A 1198 -36.96 -20.00 -22.53
C LYS A 1198 -36.65 -21.40 -23.06
N SER A 1199 -36.40 -21.54 -24.36
CA SER A 1199 -35.97 -22.79 -24.99
C SER A 1199 -34.51 -23.13 -24.71
N GLN A 1200 -33.83 -22.34 -23.87
CA GLN A 1200 -32.50 -22.67 -23.36
C GLN A 1200 -31.44 -22.78 -24.49
N ILE A 1201 -31.61 -21.98 -25.55
CA ILE A 1201 -30.72 -21.91 -26.71
C ILE A 1201 -29.46 -21.10 -26.35
N PRO A 1202 -28.25 -21.64 -26.58
CA PRO A 1202 -27.00 -20.94 -26.28
C PRO A 1202 -26.65 -19.85 -27.31
N SER A 1203 -25.95 -18.82 -26.86
CA SER A 1203 -25.29 -17.79 -27.66
C SER A 1203 -23.75 -17.91 -27.57
N LEU A 1204 -23.03 -17.34 -28.54
CA LEU A 1204 -21.56 -17.38 -28.60
C LEU A 1204 -20.95 -16.00 -28.35
N ARG A 1205 -20.09 -15.90 -27.33
CA ARG A 1205 -19.23 -14.72 -27.11
C ARG A 1205 -17.88 -14.95 -27.75
N ILE A 1206 -17.48 -14.07 -28.67
CA ILE A 1206 -16.21 -14.16 -29.40
C ILE A 1206 -15.26 -13.05 -28.93
N SER A 1207 -14.00 -13.39 -28.64
CA SER A 1207 -12.97 -12.46 -28.13
C SER A 1207 -11.60 -12.69 -28.79
N THR A 1208 -10.82 -11.63 -28.94
CA THR A 1208 -9.41 -11.70 -29.42
C THR A 1208 -8.39 -11.91 -28.29
N LYS A 1209 -8.87 -12.02 -27.04
CA LYS A 1209 -8.10 -12.39 -25.85
C LYS A 1209 -8.73 -13.63 -25.20
N PRO A 1210 -7.95 -14.49 -24.52
CA PRO A 1210 -8.52 -15.63 -23.81
C PRO A 1210 -9.60 -15.15 -22.84
N ILE A 1211 -10.77 -15.79 -22.90
CA ILE A 1211 -11.91 -15.47 -22.04
C ILE A 1211 -11.70 -16.21 -20.72
N TYR A 1212 -10.84 -15.68 -19.85
CA TYR A 1212 -10.67 -16.21 -18.50
C TYR A 1212 -11.90 -15.84 -17.66
N THR A 1213 -12.64 -16.83 -17.19
CA THR A 1213 -13.42 -16.68 -15.97
C THR A 1213 -12.43 -16.59 -14.81
N LYS A 1214 -12.19 -15.37 -14.33
CA LYS A 1214 -11.91 -15.24 -12.90
C LYS A 1214 -13.23 -15.56 -12.20
N GLU A 1215 -13.48 -16.84 -11.96
CA GLU A 1215 -14.26 -17.22 -10.79
C GLU A 1215 -13.36 -16.87 -9.61
N ILE A 1216 -13.64 -15.70 -9.04
CA ILE A 1216 -13.29 -15.32 -7.66
C ILE A 1216 -14.61 -15.39 -6.91
#